data_AF-A0A7E6D336-F1
#
_entry.id   AF-A0A7E6D336-F1
#
_cell.length_a   1.000
_cell.length_b   1.000
_cell.length_c   1.000
_cell.angle_alpha   90.00
_cell.angle_beta   90.00
_cell.angle_gamma   90.00
#
_symmetry.space_group_name_H-M   'P 1'
#
loop_
_entity.id
_entity.type
_entity.pdbx_description
1 polymer ?
#
loop_
_entity_poly.entity_id
_entity_poly.type
_entity_poly.pdbx_seq_one_letter_code
_entity_poly.pdbx_strand_id
1 'polypeptide(L)'
;MGDPDFTDKPKLPENYTDETWQKLKEAVEAIQNSTSIKYNLEELYQAVENLCSYKISANLYKQLRQICEDHIKAQIHQFREDSLDSVLFLKKIDRCWQNHCRQMIMIRSIFLFLDRTYVLQNSMLPSIWDMGLELFRAHIISDQKVQNKTIDGILLLIERERNGEAIDRSLLRSLLSMLSDLQIYQDSFEQRFLEETNRLYAAEGQKLMQEREVPEYLHHVNKRLEEEADRLITYLDQTTQKSLIATVEKQLLGEHLTAILQKGLNNLLDENRIQDLSLLYQLFSRVRGGVQVLLQQWIEYIKAFGSTIVINPEKDKTMVQELLDFKDKVDHIIDICFLKNEKFINAMKEAFETFINKRPNKPAELIAKYVDSKLRAGNKEATDEELEKMLDKIMIIFRFIYGKDVFEAFYKKDLAKRLLVGKSASVDAEKSMLSKLKHECGAAFTSKLEGMFKDMELSKDIMIQFKQYMQNQNVPGNIELTVNILTMGYWPTYVPMEVHLPPEMVKLQEIFKTFYLGKHSGRKLQWQSTLGHCVLKAEFKEGKKELQVSLFQTLVLLMFNEGEEFSLEEIKQATGIEDGELRRTLQSLACGKARVLAKNPKGKDIEDGDKFICNDDFKHKLFRIKINQIQMKETVEEQASTTERVFQDRQYQIDAAIVRIMKMRKTLSHNLLVSEVYNQLKFPVKPADLKKRIESLIDRDYMERDKENPNQYNYIA
;
A
#
# COMPACT_ATOMS: atom_id res chain seq x y z
N MET A 1 -62.70 -78.36 -43.59
CA MET A 1 -61.24 -78.11 -43.48
C MET A 1 -61.10 -76.86 -42.62
N GLY A 2 -60.90 -76.91 -41.31
CA GLY A 2 -60.33 -77.96 -40.47
C GLY A 2 -58.99 -77.47 -39.93
N ASP A 3 -59.01 -76.54 -38.97
CA ASP A 3 -58.27 -76.61 -37.70
C ASP A 3 -58.79 -75.51 -36.74
N PRO A 4 -58.78 -75.73 -35.40
CA PRO A 4 -59.69 -75.07 -34.47
C PRO A 4 -59.10 -73.86 -33.76
N ASP A 5 -60.04 -73.00 -33.34
CA ASP A 5 -59.92 -72.01 -32.26
C ASP A 5 -59.16 -72.58 -31.04
N PHE A 6 -58.04 -71.95 -30.70
CA PHE A 6 -57.47 -71.98 -29.35
C PHE A 6 -57.47 -70.55 -28.79
N THR A 7 -58.66 -70.02 -28.59
CA THR A 7 -58.91 -68.86 -27.73
C THR A 7 -59.41 -69.33 -26.37
N ASP A 8 -58.55 -70.00 -25.60
CA ASP A 8 -58.78 -70.16 -24.16
C ASP A 8 -57.44 -70.00 -23.44
N LYS A 9 -57.27 -68.87 -22.75
CA LYS A 9 -56.18 -68.73 -21.78
C LYS A 9 -56.38 -69.81 -20.71
N PRO A 10 -55.35 -70.58 -20.32
CA PRO A 10 -55.50 -71.57 -19.25
C PRO A 10 -56.06 -70.87 -18.00
N LYS A 11 -57.24 -71.30 -17.53
CA LYS A 11 -57.76 -70.89 -16.22
C LYS A 11 -56.79 -71.44 -15.17
N LEU A 12 -56.14 -70.53 -14.46
CA LEU A 12 -55.34 -70.86 -13.29
C LEU A 12 -56.20 -71.62 -12.26
N PRO A 13 -55.65 -72.57 -11.49
CA PRO A 13 -56.32 -73.15 -10.34
C PRO A 13 -56.84 -72.04 -9.41
N GLU A 14 -58.03 -72.20 -8.81
CA GLU A 14 -58.63 -71.18 -7.91
C GLU A 14 -57.67 -70.77 -6.77
N ASN A 15 -56.82 -71.69 -6.30
CA ASN A 15 -55.85 -71.46 -5.22
C ASN A 15 -54.48 -70.92 -5.68
N TYR A 16 -54.21 -70.80 -6.98
CA TYR A 16 -52.88 -70.44 -7.49
C TYR A 16 -52.44 -69.04 -7.05
N THR A 17 -53.38 -68.09 -6.99
CA THR A 17 -53.08 -66.70 -6.60
C THR A 17 -52.71 -66.60 -5.11
N ASP A 18 -53.47 -67.27 -4.24
CA ASP A 18 -53.22 -67.29 -2.79
C ASP A 18 -51.96 -68.08 -2.43
N GLU A 19 -51.73 -69.24 -3.06
CA GLU A 19 -50.50 -70.02 -2.86
C GLU A 19 -49.25 -69.28 -3.34
N THR A 20 -49.34 -68.57 -4.46
CA THR A 20 -48.21 -67.79 -4.99
C THR A 20 -47.94 -66.56 -4.14
N TRP A 21 -49.00 -65.88 -3.66
CA TRP A 21 -48.85 -64.81 -2.68
C TRP A 21 -48.24 -65.29 -1.37
N GLN A 22 -48.65 -66.45 -0.85
CA GLN A 22 -48.08 -67.01 0.38
C GLN A 22 -46.57 -67.27 0.24
N LYS A 23 -46.11 -67.78 -0.91
CA LYS A 23 -44.66 -67.94 -1.20
C LYS A 23 -43.93 -66.59 -1.21
N LEU A 24 -44.51 -65.58 -1.85
CA LEU A 24 -43.93 -64.23 -1.89
C LEU A 24 -43.89 -63.57 -0.51
N LYS A 25 -44.96 -63.74 0.28
CA LYS A 25 -45.04 -63.27 1.66
C LYS A 25 -43.96 -63.92 2.53
N GLU A 26 -43.82 -65.25 2.48
CA GLU A 26 -42.77 -65.97 3.22
C GLU A 26 -41.36 -65.49 2.82
N ALA A 27 -41.14 -65.19 1.54
CA ALA A 27 -39.86 -64.65 1.07
C ALA A 27 -39.60 -63.23 1.62
N VAL A 28 -40.61 -62.35 1.61
CA VAL A 28 -40.49 -60.98 2.17
C VAL A 28 -40.24 -61.03 3.69
N GLU A 29 -41.00 -61.85 4.43
CA GLU A 29 -40.81 -62.04 5.87
C GLU A 29 -39.43 -62.63 6.20
N ALA A 30 -38.92 -63.55 5.36
CA ALA A 30 -37.57 -64.08 5.52
C ALA A 30 -36.50 -63.00 5.33
N ILE A 31 -36.62 -62.16 4.30
CA ILE A 31 -35.71 -61.03 4.05
C ILE A 31 -35.71 -60.06 5.24
N GLN A 32 -36.90 -59.68 5.71
CA GLN A 32 -37.08 -58.74 6.81
C GLN A 32 -36.52 -59.27 8.14
N ASN A 33 -36.67 -60.58 8.40
CA ASN A 33 -36.12 -61.22 9.59
C ASN A 33 -34.65 -61.65 9.44
N SER A 34 -33.99 -61.31 8.33
CA SER A 34 -32.62 -61.73 8.00
C SER A 34 -32.42 -63.25 8.03
N THR A 35 -33.45 -64.02 7.63
CA THR A 35 -33.40 -65.48 7.50
C THR A 35 -33.27 -65.92 6.03
N SER A 36 -32.85 -67.16 5.80
CA SER A 36 -32.65 -67.69 4.45
C SER A 36 -33.98 -67.91 3.72
N ILE A 37 -34.08 -67.41 2.50
CA ILE A 37 -35.24 -67.62 1.62
C ILE A 37 -35.27 -69.09 1.18
N LYS A 38 -36.43 -69.74 1.28
CA LYS A 38 -36.61 -71.16 0.90
C LYS A 38 -36.73 -71.39 -0.61
N TYR A 39 -37.03 -70.34 -1.37
CA TYR A 39 -37.34 -70.36 -2.80
C TYR A 39 -36.25 -69.67 -3.62
N ASN A 40 -36.09 -70.04 -4.89
CA ASN A 40 -35.14 -69.40 -5.79
C ASN A 40 -35.64 -67.99 -6.18
N LEU A 41 -34.73 -67.00 -6.22
CA LEU A 41 -35.05 -65.61 -6.57
C LEU A 41 -35.67 -65.47 -7.97
N GLU A 42 -35.20 -66.27 -8.93
CA GLU A 42 -35.75 -66.27 -10.30
C GLU A 42 -37.20 -66.80 -10.32
N GLU A 43 -37.49 -67.83 -9.52
CA GLU A 43 -38.84 -68.37 -9.39
C GLU A 43 -39.79 -67.36 -8.74
N LEU A 44 -39.31 -66.62 -7.73
CA LEU A 44 -40.08 -65.55 -7.09
C LEU A 44 -40.32 -64.36 -8.04
N TYR A 45 -39.33 -64.00 -8.87
CA TYR A 45 -39.50 -62.97 -9.89
C TYR A 45 -40.54 -63.38 -10.94
N GLN A 46 -40.44 -64.59 -11.48
CA GLN A 46 -41.41 -65.12 -12.45
C GLN A 46 -42.81 -65.26 -11.84
N ALA A 47 -42.91 -65.58 -10.55
CA ALA A 47 -44.17 -65.58 -9.81
C ALA A 47 -44.81 -64.18 -9.79
N VAL A 48 -44.02 -63.12 -9.55
CA VAL A 48 -44.50 -61.73 -9.61
C VAL A 48 -44.92 -61.34 -11.03
N GLU A 49 -44.14 -61.71 -12.05
CA GLU A 49 -44.45 -61.46 -13.46
C GLU A 49 -45.77 -62.11 -13.90
N ASN A 50 -45.96 -63.37 -13.54
CA ASN A 50 -47.19 -64.11 -13.81
C ASN A 50 -48.38 -63.45 -13.10
N LEU A 51 -48.29 -63.16 -11.80
CA LEU A 51 -49.36 -62.50 -11.04
C LEU A 51 -49.71 -61.11 -11.60
N CYS A 52 -48.73 -60.34 -12.06
CA CYS A 52 -48.95 -59.05 -12.70
C CYS A 52 -49.67 -59.17 -14.05
N SER A 53 -49.35 -60.22 -14.83
CA SER A 53 -49.98 -60.50 -16.14
C SER A 53 -51.48 -60.84 -16.04
N TYR A 54 -51.94 -61.31 -14.87
CA TYR A 54 -53.36 -61.56 -14.57
C TYR A 54 -54.12 -60.35 -14.00
N LYS A 55 -53.58 -59.13 -14.12
CA LYS A 55 -54.20 -57.85 -13.64
C LYS A 55 -54.38 -57.74 -12.12
N ILE A 56 -53.63 -58.49 -11.31
CA ILE A 56 -53.70 -58.46 -9.82
C ILE A 56 -52.68 -57.46 -9.21
N SER A 57 -51.92 -56.74 -10.04
CA SER A 57 -50.81 -55.87 -9.63
C SER A 57 -51.15 -54.83 -8.55
N ALA A 58 -52.37 -54.26 -8.58
CA ALA A 58 -52.83 -53.28 -7.60
C ALA A 58 -52.98 -53.87 -6.19
N ASN A 59 -53.52 -55.08 -6.09
CA ASN A 59 -53.68 -55.78 -4.82
C ASN A 59 -52.32 -56.24 -4.29
N LEU A 60 -51.46 -56.75 -5.18
CA LEU A 60 -50.11 -57.21 -4.84
C LEU A 60 -49.26 -56.09 -4.23
N TYR A 61 -49.30 -54.88 -4.81
CA TYR A 61 -48.60 -53.72 -4.26
C TYR A 61 -49.12 -53.33 -2.87
N LYS A 62 -50.45 -53.31 -2.67
CA LYS A 62 -51.06 -53.01 -1.36
C LYS A 62 -50.66 -54.01 -0.30
N GLN A 63 -50.68 -55.30 -0.62
CA GLN A 63 -50.31 -56.36 0.31
C GLN A 63 -48.81 -56.32 0.64
N LEU A 64 -47.94 -56.04 -0.35
CA LEU A 64 -46.50 -55.83 -0.10
C LEU A 64 -46.25 -54.62 0.80
N ARG A 65 -46.92 -53.48 0.54
CA ARG A 65 -46.84 -52.28 1.39
C ARG A 65 -47.23 -52.60 2.82
N GLN A 66 -48.33 -53.33 3.03
CA GLN A 66 -48.83 -53.69 4.35
C GLN A 66 -47.82 -54.54 5.13
N ILE A 67 -47.23 -55.57 4.50
CA ILE A 67 -46.22 -56.42 5.16
C ILE A 67 -44.99 -55.59 5.57
N CYS A 68 -44.49 -54.72 4.69
CA CYS A 68 -43.39 -53.82 5.01
C CYS A 68 -43.76 -52.84 6.14
N GLU A 69 -44.97 -52.30 6.12
CA GLU A 69 -45.46 -51.38 7.14
C GLU A 69 -45.56 -52.04 8.52
N ASP A 70 -46.11 -53.26 8.59
CA ASP A 70 -46.25 -54.01 9.85
C ASP A 70 -44.89 -54.37 10.45
N HIS A 71 -43.92 -54.76 9.61
CA HIS A 71 -42.56 -55.03 10.06
C HIS A 71 -41.89 -53.78 10.64
N ILE A 72 -41.95 -52.64 9.95
CA ILE A 72 -41.32 -51.39 10.41
C ILE A 72 -41.98 -50.90 11.71
N LYS A 73 -43.31 -51.01 11.83
CA LYS A 73 -44.01 -50.70 13.10
C LYS A 73 -43.50 -51.56 14.25
N ALA A 74 -43.22 -52.85 14.03
CA ALA A 74 -42.64 -53.70 15.07
C ALA A 74 -41.23 -53.25 15.47
N GLN A 75 -40.44 -52.70 14.54
CA GLN A 75 -39.08 -52.22 14.82
C GLN A 75 -39.04 -50.98 15.73
N ILE A 76 -40.10 -50.19 15.86
CA ILE A 76 -40.08 -48.96 16.68
C ILE A 76 -39.85 -49.23 18.17
N HIS A 77 -40.29 -50.39 18.66
CA HIS A 77 -40.25 -50.72 20.09
C HIS A 77 -38.83 -50.72 20.65
N GLN A 78 -37.83 -51.09 19.83
CA GLN A 78 -36.41 -51.11 20.24
C GLN A 78 -35.81 -49.72 20.50
N PHE A 79 -36.48 -48.66 20.05
CA PHE A 79 -36.03 -47.27 20.18
C PHE A 79 -36.79 -46.49 21.27
N ARG A 80 -37.88 -47.05 21.80
CA ARG A 80 -38.71 -46.44 22.86
C ARG A 80 -38.23 -46.76 24.28
N GLU A 81 -37.19 -47.57 24.44
CA GLU A 81 -36.58 -47.89 25.73
C GLU A 81 -35.60 -46.77 26.17
N ASP A 82 -35.79 -46.23 27.37
CA ASP A 82 -35.13 -45.01 27.86
C ASP A 82 -33.64 -45.18 28.26
N SER A 83 -33.03 -46.37 28.18
CA SER A 83 -31.76 -46.67 28.89
C SER A 83 -30.48 -46.66 28.04
N LEU A 84 -30.48 -46.12 26.83
CA LEU A 84 -29.31 -46.19 25.93
C LEU A 84 -28.55 -44.87 25.86
N ASP A 85 -27.22 -44.96 26.05
CA ASP A 85 -26.25 -43.91 25.72
C ASP A 85 -26.45 -43.40 24.28
N SER A 86 -26.24 -42.10 24.07
CA SER A 86 -26.52 -41.43 22.79
C SER A 86 -25.76 -42.07 21.63
N VAL A 87 -24.49 -42.47 21.82
CA VAL A 87 -23.69 -43.09 20.74
C VAL A 87 -24.19 -44.49 20.42
N LEU A 88 -24.53 -45.29 21.44
CA LEU A 88 -25.10 -46.62 21.25
C LEU A 88 -26.47 -46.54 20.56
N PHE A 89 -27.28 -45.54 20.90
CA PHE A 89 -28.56 -45.27 20.25
C PHE A 89 -28.38 -44.95 18.76
N LEU A 90 -27.43 -44.07 18.41
CA LEU A 90 -27.11 -43.74 17.02
C LEU A 90 -26.65 -44.96 16.22
N LYS A 91 -25.77 -45.80 16.78
CA LYS A 91 -25.34 -47.05 16.12
C LYS A 91 -26.48 -48.03 15.89
N LYS A 92 -27.46 -48.08 16.80
CA LYS A 92 -28.66 -48.92 16.62
C LYS A 92 -29.55 -48.38 15.49
N ILE A 93 -29.77 -47.07 15.43
CA ILE A 93 -30.53 -46.43 14.34
C ILE A 93 -29.84 -46.69 12.99
N ASP A 94 -28.53 -46.46 12.91
CA ASP A 94 -27.74 -46.69 11.69
C ASP A 94 -27.81 -48.15 11.22
N ARG A 95 -27.65 -49.11 12.14
CA ARG A 95 -27.77 -50.53 11.80
C ARG A 95 -29.17 -50.88 11.31
N CYS A 96 -30.22 -50.35 11.96
CA CYS A 96 -31.60 -50.56 11.55
C CYS A 96 -31.85 -50.00 10.14
N TRP A 97 -31.35 -48.79 9.86
CA TRP A 97 -31.40 -48.16 8.54
C TRP A 97 -30.68 -48.97 7.47
N GLN A 98 -29.43 -49.36 7.70
CA GLN A 98 -28.63 -50.13 6.75
C GLN A 98 -29.28 -51.48 6.44
N ASN A 99 -29.83 -52.15 7.45
CA ASN A 99 -30.58 -53.38 7.26
C ASN A 99 -31.83 -53.15 6.42
N HIS A 100 -32.63 -52.14 6.76
CA HIS A 100 -33.83 -51.77 6.00
C HIS A 100 -33.52 -51.50 4.52
N CYS A 101 -32.48 -50.72 4.24
CA CYS A 101 -32.03 -50.45 2.87
C CYS A 101 -31.65 -51.72 2.11
N ARG A 102 -30.86 -52.62 2.72
CA ARG A 102 -30.47 -53.90 2.09
C ARG A 102 -31.69 -54.78 1.83
N GLN A 103 -32.62 -54.85 2.78
CA GLN A 103 -33.85 -55.61 2.67
C GLN A 103 -34.74 -55.07 1.55
N MET A 104 -34.92 -53.75 1.47
CA MET A 104 -35.71 -53.10 0.44
C MET A 104 -35.11 -53.25 -0.97
N ILE A 105 -33.78 -53.25 -1.11
CA ILE A 105 -33.12 -53.56 -2.39
C ILE A 105 -33.45 -54.99 -2.83
N MET A 106 -33.40 -55.95 -1.91
CA MET A 106 -33.69 -57.35 -2.20
C MET A 106 -35.18 -57.56 -2.53
N ILE A 107 -36.09 -56.95 -1.77
CA ILE A 107 -37.53 -56.95 -2.08
C ILE A 107 -37.76 -56.33 -3.46
N ARG A 108 -37.15 -55.18 -3.76
CA ARG A 108 -37.25 -54.56 -5.08
C ARG A 108 -36.73 -55.45 -6.20
N SER A 109 -35.67 -56.24 -5.98
CA SER A 109 -35.18 -57.18 -7.01
C SER A 109 -36.18 -58.30 -7.32
N ILE A 110 -36.87 -58.83 -6.29
CA ILE A 110 -37.91 -59.86 -6.47
C ILE A 110 -39.13 -59.25 -7.18
N PHE A 111 -39.55 -58.06 -6.76
CA PHE A 111 -40.72 -57.37 -7.28
C PHE A 111 -40.41 -56.40 -8.43
N LEU A 112 -39.28 -56.59 -9.12
CA LEU A 112 -38.79 -55.66 -10.15
C LEU A 112 -39.80 -55.50 -11.30
N PHE A 113 -40.47 -56.59 -11.68
CA PHE A 113 -41.53 -56.55 -12.70
C PHE A 113 -42.70 -55.67 -12.25
N LEU A 114 -43.14 -55.78 -10.99
CA LEU A 114 -44.21 -54.96 -10.43
C LEU A 114 -43.83 -53.47 -10.39
N ASP A 115 -42.61 -53.17 -9.94
CA ASP A 115 -42.06 -51.80 -9.84
C ASP A 115 -41.97 -51.13 -11.23
N ARG A 116 -41.52 -51.86 -12.25
CA ARG A 116 -41.30 -51.32 -13.61
C ARG A 116 -42.50 -51.34 -14.53
N THR A 117 -43.51 -52.19 -14.29
CA THR A 117 -44.69 -52.29 -15.15
C THR A 117 -45.88 -51.54 -14.58
N TYR A 118 -46.28 -51.84 -13.35
CA TYR A 118 -47.47 -51.26 -12.74
C TYR A 118 -47.16 -49.94 -12.02
N VAL A 119 -46.17 -49.93 -11.12
CA VAL A 119 -45.87 -48.74 -10.31
C VAL A 119 -45.35 -47.60 -11.19
N LEU A 120 -44.41 -47.89 -12.09
CA LEU A 120 -43.87 -46.88 -13.02
C LEU A 120 -44.93 -46.23 -13.94
N GLN A 121 -46.02 -46.94 -14.27
CA GLN A 121 -47.12 -46.41 -15.08
C GLN A 121 -48.13 -45.58 -14.27
N ASN A 122 -48.07 -45.62 -12.94
CA ASN A 122 -48.98 -44.92 -12.04
C ASN A 122 -48.24 -43.85 -11.23
N SER A 123 -48.31 -42.59 -11.67
CA SER A 123 -47.65 -41.46 -11.00
C SER A 123 -48.08 -41.22 -9.55
N MET A 124 -49.21 -41.79 -9.12
CA MET A 124 -49.73 -41.69 -7.75
C MET A 124 -49.13 -42.71 -6.79
N LEU A 125 -48.36 -43.70 -7.29
CA LEU A 125 -47.76 -44.75 -6.46
C LEU A 125 -46.24 -44.54 -6.37
N PRO A 126 -45.67 -44.49 -5.15
CA PRO A 126 -44.22 -44.44 -5.00
C PRO A 126 -43.58 -45.75 -5.44
N SER A 127 -42.35 -45.68 -5.96
CA SER A 127 -41.57 -46.90 -6.24
C SER A 127 -41.43 -47.76 -4.99
N ILE A 128 -41.14 -49.04 -5.14
CA ILE A 128 -40.96 -49.92 -3.95
C ILE A 128 -39.88 -49.36 -3.02
N TRP A 129 -38.84 -48.74 -3.58
CA TRP A 129 -37.81 -48.05 -2.80
C TRP A 129 -38.37 -46.85 -2.03
N ASP A 130 -39.04 -45.93 -2.72
CA ASP A 130 -39.60 -44.71 -2.11
C ASP A 130 -40.68 -45.03 -1.07
N MET A 131 -41.49 -46.07 -1.30
CA MET A 131 -42.43 -46.63 -0.33
C MET A 131 -41.69 -47.09 0.94
N GLY A 132 -40.55 -47.78 0.80
CA GLY A 132 -39.72 -48.17 1.93
C GLY A 132 -39.16 -46.98 2.71
N LEU A 133 -38.75 -45.92 2.01
CA LEU A 133 -38.29 -44.67 2.62
C LEU A 133 -39.43 -43.97 3.39
N GLU A 134 -40.61 -43.86 2.76
CA GLU A 134 -41.82 -43.27 3.35
C GLU A 134 -42.21 -43.98 4.65
N LEU A 135 -42.24 -45.32 4.63
CA LEU A 135 -42.60 -46.11 5.81
C LEU A 135 -41.58 -45.95 6.94
N PHE A 136 -40.28 -45.95 6.63
CA PHE A 136 -39.23 -45.74 7.63
C PHE A 136 -39.28 -44.33 8.22
N ARG A 137 -39.51 -43.31 7.37
CA ARG A 137 -39.74 -41.93 7.81
C ARG A 137 -40.94 -41.85 8.73
N ALA A 138 -42.09 -42.37 8.32
CA ALA A 138 -43.35 -42.20 9.03
C ALA A 138 -43.37 -42.90 10.40
N HIS A 139 -42.80 -44.10 10.50
CA HIS A 139 -42.92 -44.92 11.70
C HIS A 139 -41.68 -44.90 12.61
N ILE A 140 -40.48 -44.68 12.08
CA ILE A 140 -39.26 -44.65 12.91
C ILE A 140 -38.82 -43.22 13.21
N ILE A 141 -38.46 -42.45 12.17
CA ILE A 141 -37.82 -41.14 12.38
C ILE A 141 -38.82 -40.02 12.70
N SER A 142 -40.07 -40.11 12.25
CA SER A 142 -41.10 -39.12 12.60
C SER A 142 -41.64 -39.29 14.02
N ASP A 143 -41.25 -40.34 14.76
CA ASP A 143 -41.49 -40.41 16.21
C ASP A 143 -40.62 -39.35 16.91
N GLN A 144 -41.25 -38.38 17.55
CA GLN A 144 -40.57 -37.20 18.09
C GLN A 144 -39.42 -37.53 19.06
N LYS A 145 -39.56 -38.61 19.86
CA LYS A 145 -38.51 -38.99 20.81
C LYS A 145 -37.28 -39.53 20.08
N VAL A 146 -37.52 -40.40 19.07
CA VAL A 146 -36.46 -40.96 18.24
C VAL A 146 -35.77 -39.86 17.43
N GLN A 147 -36.56 -38.95 16.84
CA GLN A 147 -36.05 -37.81 16.09
C GLN A 147 -35.14 -36.94 16.96
N ASN A 148 -35.65 -36.44 18.09
CA ASN A 148 -34.89 -35.54 18.97
C ASN A 148 -33.61 -36.21 19.46
N LYS A 149 -33.69 -37.46 19.92
CA LYS A 149 -32.51 -38.19 20.42
C LYS A 149 -31.47 -38.45 19.31
N THR A 150 -31.91 -38.68 18.09
CA THR A 150 -31.02 -38.82 16.92
C THR A 150 -30.33 -37.50 16.60
N ILE A 151 -31.09 -36.41 16.48
CA ILE A 151 -30.55 -35.09 16.16
C ILE A 151 -29.61 -34.60 17.26
N ASP A 152 -30.02 -34.67 18.53
CA ASP A 152 -29.22 -34.26 19.69
C ASP A 152 -27.92 -35.08 19.78
N GLY A 153 -28.00 -36.38 19.50
CA GLY A 153 -26.84 -37.25 19.45
C GLY A 153 -25.85 -36.88 18.35
N ILE A 154 -26.34 -36.58 17.14
CA ILE A 154 -25.52 -36.13 16.01
C ILE A 154 -24.82 -34.80 16.35
N LEU A 155 -25.58 -33.83 16.87
CA LEU A 155 -25.05 -32.52 17.27
C LEU A 155 -23.98 -32.65 18.36
N LEU A 156 -24.21 -33.52 19.36
CA LEU A 156 -23.24 -33.80 20.42
C LEU A 156 -21.94 -34.40 19.88
N LEU A 157 -22.01 -35.32 18.92
CA LEU A 157 -20.81 -35.87 18.27
C LEU A 157 -20.03 -34.79 17.52
N ILE A 158 -20.71 -33.90 16.80
CA ILE A 158 -20.06 -32.80 16.09
C ILE A 158 -19.43 -31.80 17.08
N GLU A 159 -20.10 -31.47 18.17
CA GLU A 159 -19.56 -30.60 19.22
C GLU A 159 -18.30 -31.21 19.87
N ARG A 160 -18.31 -32.50 20.18
CA ARG A 160 -17.14 -33.23 20.70
C ARG A 160 -15.97 -33.20 19.70
N GLU A 161 -16.25 -33.39 18.41
CA GLU A 161 -15.22 -33.27 17.38
C GLU A 161 -14.65 -31.85 17.28
N ARG A 162 -15.48 -30.80 17.40
CA ARG A 162 -15.03 -29.41 17.46
C ARG A 162 -14.15 -29.13 18.68
N ASN A 163 -14.35 -29.87 19.77
CA ASN A 163 -13.50 -29.81 20.97
C ASN A 163 -12.25 -30.69 20.89
N GLY A 164 -12.04 -31.40 19.77
CA GLY A 164 -10.85 -32.20 19.49
C GLY A 164 -10.97 -33.68 19.86
N GLU A 165 -12.16 -34.17 20.22
CA GLU A 165 -12.38 -35.59 20.46
C GLU A 165 -12.50 -36.37 19.14
N ALA A 166 -11.96 -37.60 19.11
CA ALA A 166 -12.11 -38.48 17.97
C ALA A 166 -13.52 -39.09 17.92
N ILE A 167 -14.20 -38.95 16.78
CA ILE A 167 -15.53 -39.48 16.56
C ILE A 167 -15.58 -40.43 15.36
N ASP A 168 -16.62 -41.27 15.31
CA ASP A 168 -16.88 -42.13 14.15
C ASP A 168 -17.54 -41.33 13.02
N ARG A 169 -16.72 -40.76 12.13
CA ARG A 169 -17.20 -39.99 10.98
C ARG A 169 -18.02 -40.82 9.98
N SER A 170 -17.82 -42.15 9.94
CA SER A 170 -18.57 -43.03 9.04
C SER A 170 -20.02 -43.19 9.50
N LEU A 171 -20.23 -43.26 10.82
CA LEU A 171 -21.55 -43.27 11.44
C LEU A 171 -22.30 -41.97 11.16
N LEU A 172 -21.65 -40.80 11.35
CA LEU A 172 -22.28 -39.51 11.04
C LEU A 172 -22.65 -39.40 9.57
N ARG A 173 -21.76 -39.77 8.66
CA ARG A 173 -22.04 -39.75 7.22
C ARG A 173 -23.26 -40.61 6.88
N SER A 174 -23.32 -41.83 7.41
CA SER A 174 -24.43 -42.75 7.15
C SER A 174 -25.76 -42.19 7.68
N LEU A 175 -25.78 -41.66 8.92
CA LEU A 175 -26.97 -41.08 9.53
C LEU A 175 -27.43 -39.79 8.85
N LEU A 176 -26.52 -38.91 8.44
CA LEU A 176 -26.87 -37.68 7.72
C LEU A 176 -27.33 -37.97 6.30
N SER A 177 -26.71 -38.95 5.62
CA SER A 177 -27.22 -39.48 4.34
C SER A 177 -28.63 -40.07 4.51
N MET A 178 -28.89 -40.82 5.59
CA MET A 178 -30.25 -41.28 5.92
C MET A 178 -31.22 -40.10 6.06
N LEU A 179 -30.89 -39.05 6.81
CA LEU A 179 -31.77 -37.88 6.96
C LEU A 179 -32.02 -37.17 5.62
N SER A 180 -31.03 -37.17 4.71
CA SER A 180 -31.15 -36.60 3.36
C SER A 180 -32.05 -37.48 2.48
N ASP A 181 -31.82 -38.79 2.46
CA ASP A 181 -32.64 -39.78 1.73
C ASP A 181 -34.11 -39.76 2.19
N LEU A 182 -34.35 -39.52 3.49
CA LEU A 182 -35.69 -39.40 4.07
C LEU A 182 -36.30 -38.00 3.92
N GLN A 183 -35.59 -37.04 3.32
CA GLN A 183 -36.03 -35.65 3.09
C GLN A 183 -36.45 -34.92 4.38
N ILE A 184 -35.64 -35.06 5.44
CA ILE A 184 -35.85 -34.40 6.74
C ILE A 184 -34.61 -33.64 7.23
N TYR A 185 -33.50 -33.74 6.51
CA TYR A 185 -32.23 -33.10 6.86
C TYR A 185 -32.39 -31.58 7.07
N GLN A 186 -33.01 -30.88 6.11
CA GLN A 186 -33.13 -29.41 6.17
C GLN A 186 -34.04 -28.96 7.33
N ASP A 187 -35.22 -29.55 7.43
CA ASP A 187 -36.24 -29.14 8.40
C ASP A 187 -35.91 -29.52 9.85
N SER A 188 -35.30 -30.70 10.07
CA SER A 188 -35.13 -31.27 11.42
C SER A 188 -33.70 -31.17 11.95
N PHE A 189 -32.69 -31.18 11.08
CA PHE A 189 -31.28 -31.15 11.47
C PHE A 189 -30.62 -29.79 11.20
N GLU A 190 -30.68 -29.31 9.96
CA GLU A 190 -29.86 -28.17 9.51
C GLU A 190 -30.12 -26.90 10.32
N GLN A 191 -31.39 -26.57 10.59
CA GLN A 191 -31.72 -25.39 11.40
C GLN A 191 -31.08 -25.48 12.79
N ARG A 192 -31.28 -26.60 13.51
CA ARG A 192 -30.72 -26.79 14.85
C ARG A 192 -29.20 -26.83 14.83
N PHE A 193 -28.61 -27.44 13.81
CA PHE A 193 -27.16 -27.46 13.59
C PHE A 193 -26.58 -26.05 13.43
N LEU A 194 -27.23 -25.19 12.65
CA LEU A 194 -26.79 -23.81 12.47
C LEU A 194 -26.99 -22.97 13.73
N GLU A 195 -28.07 -23.17 14.48
CA GLU A 195 -28.33 -22.50 15.77
C GLU A 195 -27.26 -22.86 16.81
N GLU A 196 -26.93 -24.14 16.97
CA GLU A 196 -25.89 -24.59 17.90
C GLU A 196 -24.49 -24.15 17.45
N THR A 197 -24.21 -24.21 16.14
CA THR A 197 -22.96 -23.67 15.56
C THR A 197 -22.82 -22.17 15.84
N ASN A 198 -23.90 -21.41 15.67
CA ASN A 198 -23.92 -19.98 15.94
C ASN A 198 -23.62 -19.68 17.42
N ARG A 199 -24.28 -20.39 18.35
CA ARG A 199 -24.06 -20.24 19.78
C ARG A 199 -22.61 -20.56 20.18
N LEU A 200 -22.07 -21.65 19.65
CA LEU A 200 -20.70 -22.09 19.94
C LEU A 200 -19.67 -21.05 19.47
N TYR A 201 -19.71 -20.65 18.20
CA TYR A 201 -18.72 -19.70 17.68
C TYR A 201 -18.91 -18.27 18.20
N ALA A 202 -20.13 -17.87 18.57
CA ALA A 202 -20.35 -16.60 19.26
C ALA A 202 -19.63 -16.56 20.62
N ALA A 203 -19.74 -17.63 21.42
CA ALA A 203 -19.05 -17.74 22.69
C ALA A 203 -17.52 -17.86 22.52
N GLU A 204 -17.08 -18.66 21.54
CA GLU A 204 -15.66 -18.88 21.24
C GLU A 204 -14.98 -17.58 20.76
N GLY A 205 -15.62 -16.82 19.88
CA GLY A 205 -15.12 -15.53 19.40
C GLY A 205 -14.92 -14.53 20.54
N GLN A 206 -15.94 -14.35 21.40
CA GLN A 206 -15.86 -13.44 22.55
C GLN A 206 -14.75 -13.84 23.52
N LYS A 207 -14.65 -15.13 23.85
CA LYS A 207 -13.64 -15.65 24.79
C LYS A 207 -12.23 -15.46 24.23
N LEU A 208 -11.97 -15.93 23.01
CA LEU A 208 -10.63 -15.93 22.44
C LEU A 208 -10.12 -14.53 22.09
N MET A 209 -11.01 -13.59 21.75
CA MET A 209 -10.61 -12.19 21.54
C MET A 209 -10.06 -11.53 22.83
N GLN A 210 -10.52 -11.98 24.00
CA GLN A 210 -10.02 -11.50 25.29
C GLN A 210 -8.74 -12.23 25.70
N GLU A 211 -8.71 -13.56 25.55
CA GLU A 211 -7.62 -14.41 26.04
C GLU A 211 -6.36 -14.41 25.17
N ARG A 212 -6.49 -14.19 23.85
CA ARG A 212 -5.38 -14.35 22.90
C ARG A 212 -4.98 -13.05 22.21
N GLU A 213 -3.76 -13.05 21.71
CA GLU A 213 -3.25 -12.03 20.81
C GLU A 213 -3.84 -12.19 19.40
N VAL A 214 -3.89 -11.08 18.66
CA VAL A 214 -4.52 -11.06 17.33
C VAL A 214 -3.92 -12.07 16.33
N PRO A 215 -2.58 -12.23 16.20
CA PRO A 215 -2.01 -13.26 15.34
C PRO A 215 -2.55 -14.67 15.63
N GLU A 216 -2.57 -15.07 16.91
CA GLU A 216 -3.02 -16.40 17.33
C GLU A 216 -4.53 -16.58 17.11
N TYR A 217 -5.30 -15.52 17.33
CA TYR A 217 -6.72 -15.51 17.04
C TYR A 217 -6.99 -15.73 15.55
N LEU A 218 -6.31 -15.01 14.66
CA LEU A 218 -6.50 -15.16 13.21
C LEU A 218 -6.16 -16.57 12.71
N HIS A 219 -5.07 -17.15 13.21
CA HIS A 219 -4.71 -18.55 12.92
C HIS A 219 -5.78 -19.52 13.40
N HIS A 220 -6.34 -19.28 14.59
CA HIS A 220 -7.44 -20.07 15.12
C HIS A 220 -8.69 -19.98 14.25
N VAL A 221 -9.06 -18.78 13.79
CA VAL A 221 -10.18 -18.61 12.86
C VAL A 221 -9.95 -19.37 11.55
N ASN A 222 -8.75 -19.27 10.96
CA ASN A 222 -8.43 -20.01 9.74
C ASN A 222 -8.51 -21.52 9.96
N LYS A 223 -7.98 -22.01 11.07
CA LYS A 223 -8.09 -23.42 11.47
C LYS A 223 -9.56 -23.87 11.57
N ARG A 224 -10.44 -23.09 12.20
CA ARG A 224 -11.87 -23.42 12.29
C ARG A 224 -12.54 -23.46 10.92
N LEU A 225 -12.21 -22.53 10.02
CA LEU A 225 -12.75 -22.55 8.65
C LEU A 225 -12.29 -23.79 7.87
N GLU A 226 -11.04 -24.21 8.03
CA GLU A 226 -10.51 -25.44 7.41
C GLU A 226 -11.19 -26.70 7.99
N GLU A 227 -11.33 -26.78 9.32
CA GLU A 227 -12.02 -27.90 9.98
C GLU A 227 -13.50 -28.01 9.52
N GLU A 228 -14.23 -26.89 9.44
CA GLU A 228 -15.63 -26.91 8.97
C GLU A 228 -15.74 -27.24 7.48
N ALA A 229 -14.77 -26.82 6.66
CA ALA A 229 -14.69 -27.24 5.25
C ALA A 229 -14.44 -28.75 5.11
N ASP A 230 -13.57 -29.34 5.95
CA ASP A 230 -13.33 -30.78 5.99
C ASP A 230 -14.58 -31.56 6.44
N ARG A 231 -15.35 -31.04 7.40
CA ARG A 231 -16.63 -31.63 7.82
C ARG A 231 -17.67 -31.62 6.69
N LEU A 232 -17.72 -30.54 5.91
CA LEU A 232 -18.57 -30.44 4.72
C LEU A 232 -18.25 -31.49 3.66
N ILE A 233 -16.96 -31.80 3.48
CA ILE A 233 -16.53 -32.85 2.54
C ILE A 233 -16.84 -34.24 3.10
N THR A 234 -16.72 -34.42 4.43
CA THR A 234 -16.77 -35.75 5.03
C THR A 234 -18.17 -36.28 5.26
N TYR A 235 -19.05 -35.50 5.91
CA TYR A 235 -20.35 -36.03 6.37
C TYR A 235 -21.55 -35.08 6.27
N LEU A 236 -21.37 -33.77 6.07
CA LEU A 236 -22.50 -32.84 5.91
C LEU A 236 -22.98 -32.77 4.45
N ASP A 237 -24.23 -32.34 4.28
CA ASP A 237 -24.79 -32.07 2.96
C ASP A 237 -24.20 -30.79 2.35
N GLN A 238 -23.95 -30.79 1.03
CA GLN A 238 -23.37 -29.65 0.32
C GLN A 238 -24.29 -28.41 0.35
N THR A 239 -25.59 -28.60 0.51
CA THR A 239 -26.55 -27.49 0.66
C THR A 239 -26.26 -26.64 1.91
N THR A 240 -25.68 -27.23 2.95
CA THR A 240 -25.34 -26.54 4.21
C THR A 240 -24.07 -25.68 4.12
N GLN A 241 -23.21 -25.91 3.13
CA GLN A 241 -21.91 -25.22 3.02
C GLN A 241 -22.03 -23.70 3.14
N LYS A 242 -22.93 -23.09 2.37
CA LYS A 242 -23.06 -21.63 2.33
C LYS A 242 -23.50 -21.06 3.67
N SER A 243 -24.49 -21.66 4.31
CA SER A 243 -25.05 -21.19 5.58
C SER A 243 -24.11 -21.42 6.75
N LEU A 244 -23.42 -22.56 6.76
CA LEU A 244 -22.43 -22.89 7.79
C LEU A 244 -21.26 -21.93 7.75
N ILE A 245 -20.56 -21.82 6.61
CA ILE A 245 -19.38 -20.96 6.49
C ILE A 245 -19.73 -19.51 6.78
N ALA A 246 -20.88 -19.02 6.27
CA ALA A 246 -21.33 -17.67 6.59
C ALA A 246 -21.57 -17.44 8.10
N THR A 247 -22.05 -18.47 8.82
CA THR A 247 -22.25 -18.40 10.27
C THR A 247 -20.90 -18.32 11.00
N VAL A 248 -19.92 -19.13 10.61
CA VAL A 248 -18.57 -19.10 11.20
C VAL A 248 -17.88 -17.76 10.93
N GLU A 249 -17.91 -17.30 9.67
CA GLU A 249 -17.33 -16.02 9.27
C GLU A 249 -17.99 -14.84 9.98
N LYS A 250 -19.32 -14.87 10.15
CA LYS A 250 -20.03 -13.84 10.90
C LYS A 250 -19.58 -13.79 12.36
N GLN A 251 -19.59 -14.93 13.05
CA GLN A 251 -19.34 -14.96 14.50
C GLN A 251 -17.87 -14.74 14.86
N LEU A 252 -16.94 -15.34 14.10
CA LEU A 252 -15.51 -15.23 14.42
C LEU A 252 -14.84 -13.99 13.83
N LEU A 253 -15.36 -13.43 12.73
CA LEU A 253 -14.77 -12.25 12.09
C LEU A 253 -15.73 -11.07 12.11
N GLY A 254 -16.94 -11.24 11.57
CA GLY A 254 -17.91 -10.15 11.36
C GLY A 254 -18.23 -9.33 12.61
N GLU A 255 -18.55 -9.97 13.72
CA GLU A 255 -18.87 -9.30 14.99
C GLU A 255 -17.63 -8.66 15.67
N HIS A 256 -16.43 -8.95 15.18
CA HIS A 256 -15.16 -8.60 15.84
C HIS A 256 -14.19 -7.79 14.96
N LEU A 257 -14.56 -7.43 13.72
CA LEU A 257 -13.68 -6.76 12.75
C LEU A 257 -12.96 -5.53 13.36
N THR A 258 -13.72 -4.62 13.96
CA THR A 258 -13.17 -3.39 14.54
C THR A 258 -12.28 -3.67 15.74
N ALA A 259 -12.67 -4.61 16.62
CA ALA A 259 -11.91 -4.97 17.81
C ALA A 259 -10.56 -5.61 17.46
N ILE A 260 -10.54 -6.50 16.44
CA ILE A 260 -9.32 -7.14 15.93
C ILE A 260 -8.32 -6.06 15.46
N LEU A 261 -8.79 -5.10 14.65
CA LEU A 261 -7.91 -4.06 14.11
C LEU A 261 -7.42 -3.09 15.18
N GLN A 262 -8.31 -2.64 16.08
CA GLN A 262 -7.95 -1.72 17.16
C GLN A 262 -6.94 -2.32 18.13
N LYS A 263 -7.06 -3.63 18.43
CA LYS A 263 -6.15 -4.33 19.35
C LYS A 263 -4.80 -4.64 18.72
N GLY A 264 -4.77 -5.07 17.44
CA GLY A 264 -3.59 -5.72 16.87
C GLY A 264 -2.98 -5.10 15.61
N LEU A 265 -3.72 -4.32 14.81
CA LEU A 265 -3.24 -3.92 13.47
C LEU A 265 -1.93 -3.11 13.56
N ASN A 266 -1.87 -2.12 14.45
CA ASN A 266 -0.69 -1.27 14.59
C ASN A 266 0.55 -2.10 14.94
N ASN A 267 0.44 -3.03 15.88
CA ASN A 267 1.56 -3.89 16.26
C ASN A 267 2.02 -4.78 15.09
N LEU A 268 1.09 -5.39 14.36
CA LEU A 268 1.41 -6.18 13.16
C LEU A 268 2.18 -5.37 12.11
N LEU A 269 1.76 -4.11 11.92
CA LEU A 269 2.39 -3.19 10.98
C LEU A 269 3.75 -2.73 11.46
N ASP A 270 3.89 -2.34 12.73
CA ASP A 270 5.14 -1.87 13.32
C ASP A 270 6.22 -2.96 13.30
N GLU A 271 5.88 -4.18 13.73
CA GLU A 271 6.78 -5.35 13.73
C GLU A 271 6.96 -6.01 12.36
N ASN A 272 6.28 -5.51 11.31
CA ASN A 272 6.37 -6.02 9.94
C ASN A 272 6.03 -7.53 9.83
N ARG A 273 4.97 -7.98 10.49
CA ARG A 273 4.53 -9.38 10.48
C ARG A 273 3.79 -9.74 9.18
N ILE A 274 4.55 -9.94 8.10
CA ILE A 274 4.04 -10.15 6.73
C ILE A 274 3.06 -11.33 6.61
N GLN A 275 3.33 -12.44 7.30
CA GLN A 275 2.47 -13.64 7.24
C GLN A 275 1.11 -13.36 7.89
N ASP A 276 1.12 -12.77 9.08
CA ASP A 276 -0.09 -12.40 9.83
C ASP A 276 -0.93 -11.35 9.09
N LEU A 277 -0.28 -10.37 8.46
CA LEU A 277 -0.96 -9.35 7.65
C LEU A 277 -1.61 -9.94 6.39
N SER A 278 -0.95 -10.91 5.75
CA SER A 278 -1.52 -11.64 4.62
C SER A 278 -2.75 -12.43 5.04
N LEU A 279 -2.67 -13.13 6.17
CA LEU A 279 -3.79 -13.89 6.74
C LEU A 279 -4.95 -12.97 7.13
N LEU A 280 -4.65 -11.85 7.79
CA LEU A 280 -5.64 -10.81 8.14
C LEU A 280 -6.40 -10.36 6.90
N TYR A 281 -5.68 -10.00 5.83
CA TYR A 281 -6.30 -9.54 4.58
C TYR A 281 -7.17 -10.62 3.92
N GLN A 282 -6.71 -11.86 3.87
CA GLN A 282 -7.47 -12.99 3.32
C GLN A 282 -8.76 -13.23 4.10
N LEU A 283 -8.70 -13.24 5.44
CA LEU A 283 -9.87 -13.44 6.30
C LEU A 283 -10.85 -12.27 6.20
N PHE A 284 -10.34 -11.03 6.22
CA PHE A 284 -11.19 -9.83 6.10
C PHE A 284 -11.84 -9.69 4.73
N SER A 285 -11.26 -10.30 3.69
CA SER A 285 -11.84 -10.35 2.34
C SER A 285 -13.07 -11.24 2.23
N ARG A 286 -13.25 -12.19 3.17
CA ARG A 286 -14.42 -13.08 3.22
C ARG A 286 -15.66 -12.39 3.77
N VAL A 287 -15.47 -11.41 4.67
CA VAL A 287 -16.58 -10.72 5.35
C VAL A 287 -17.00 -9.47 4.58
N ARG A 288 -18.32 -9.30 4.43
CA ARG A 288 -18.89 -8.08 3.84
C ARG A 288 -18.46 -6.85 4.63
N GLY A 289 -17.77 -5.91 3.97
CA GLY A 289 -17.27 -4.68 4.59
C GLY A 289 -15.94 -4.84 5.34
N GLY A 290 -15.41 -6.06 5.52
CA GLY A 290 -14.14 -6.28 6.23
C GLY A 290 -12.97 -5.52 5.61
N VAL A 291 -12.79 -5.63 4.30
CA VAL A 291 -11.75 -4.90 3.55
C VAL A 291 -11.90 -3.38 3.68
N GLN A 292 -13.13 -2.86 3.76
CA GLN A 292 -13.38 -1.43 3.89
C GLN A 292 -12.94 -0.91 5.27
N VAL A 293 -13.24 -1.65 6.34
CA VAL A 293 -12.81 -1.30 7.70
C VAL A 293 -11.29 -1.41 7.82
N LEU A 294 -10.67 -2.45 7.25
CA LEU A 294 -9.22 -2.58 7.19
C LEU A 294 -8.56 -1.41 6.45
N LEU A 295 -9.12 -1.01 5.31
CA LEU A 295 -8.62 0.14 4.52
C LEU A 295 -8.67 1.44 5.34
N GLN A 296 -9.74 1.66 6.10
CA GLN A 296 -9.85 2.84 6.96
C GLN A 296 -8.77 2.87 8.04
N GLN A 297 -8.57 1.76 8.76
CA GLN A 297 -7.54 1.68 9.81
C GLN A 297 -6.12 1.77 9.23
N TRP A 298 -5.90 1.20 8.05
CA TRP A 298 -4.65 1.33 7.29
C TRP A 298 -4.31 2.79 6.95
N ILE A 299 -5.30 3.55 6.46
CA ILE A 299 -5.13 4.99 6.17
C ILE A 299 -4.76 5.76 7.43
N GLU A 300 -5.49 5.53 8.53
CA GLU A 300 -5.24 6.22 9.79
C GLU A 300 -3.87 5.87 10.38
N TYR A 301 -3.46 4.60 10.31
CA TYR A 301 -2.11 4.18 10.69
C TYR A 301 -1.04 4.92 9.87
N ILE A 302 -1.15 4.93 8.53
CA ILE A 302 -0.17 5.61 7.67
C ILE A 302 -0.09 7.10 8.03
N LYS A 303 -1.24 7.75 8.19
CA LYS A 303 -1.30 9.17 8.56
C LYS A 303 -0.70 9.42 9.93
N ALA A 304 -1.00 8.58 10.93
CA ALA A 304 -0.50 8.74 12.30
C ALA A 304 1.02 8.55 12.35
N PHE A 305 1.52 7.40 11.88
CA PHE A 305 2.96 7.09 11.87
C PHE A 305 3.73 8.10 11.03
N GLY A 306 3.27 8.37 9.80
CA GLY A 306 3.90 9.35 8.90
C GLY A 306 3.94 10.77 9.47
N SER A 307 2.91 11.19 10.22
CA SER A 307 2.91 12.50 10.91
C SER A 307 4.04 12.60 11.94
N THR A 308 4.38 11.51 12.63
CA THR A 308 5.48 11.51 13.62
C THR A 308 6.86 11.74 12.98
N ILE A 309 7.02 11.34 11.72
CA ILE A 309 8.25 11.53 10.94
C ILE A 309 8.44 13.01 10.59
N VAL A 310 7.38 13.67 10.13
CA VAL A 310 7.50 15.03 9.55
C VAL A 310 7.33 16.16 10.55
N ILE A 311 6.58 15.98 11.65
CA ILE A 311 6.19 17.08 12.55
C ILE A 311 7.34 17.53 13.47
N ASN A 312 8.18 16.62 13.96
CA ASN A 312 9.20 16.95 14.95
C ASN A 312 10.43 17.62 14.31
N PRO A 313 10.73 18.91 14.59
CA PRO A 313 11.89 19.60 14.03
C PRO A 313 13.25 18.97 14.39
N GLU A 314 13.34 18.25 15.52
CA GLU A 314 14.58 17.59 15.94
C GLU A 314 14.97 16.44 15.00
N LYS A 315 13.98 15.85 14.32
CA LYS A 315 14.15 14.76 13.34
C LYS A 315 14.38 15.26 11.90
N ASP A 316 14.49 16.57 11.67
CA ASP A 316 14.67 17.14 10.32
C ASP A 316 15.86 16.55 9.55
N LYS A 317 16.91 16.12 10.27
CA LYS A 317 18.12 15.52 9.67
C LYS A 317 17.86 14.13 9.07
N THR A 318 16.97 13.34 9.66
CA THR A 318 16.66 11.96 9.26
C THR A 318 15.33 11.85 8.51
N MET A 319 14.50 12.90 8.54
CA MET A 319 13.15 12.92 7.99
C MET A 319 13.04 12.33 6.57
N VAL A 320 13.89 12.75 5.62
CA VAL A 320 13.79 12.25 4.24
C VAL A 320 14.12 10.77 4.14
N GLN A 321 15.12 10.28 4.90
CA GLN A 321 15.45 8.87 4.92
C GLN A 321 14.32 8.05 5.55
N GLU A 322 13.79 8.50 6.70
CA GLU A 322 12.66 7.84 7.36
C GLU A 322 11.41 7.79 6.47
N LEU A 323 11.14 8.83 5.67
CA LEU A 323 10.05 8.83 4.68
C LEU A 323 10.25 7.78 3.57
N LEU A 324 11.48 7.63 3.07
CA LEU A 324 11.81 6.65 2.03
C LEU A 324 11.67 5.23 2.59
N ASP A 325 12.23 4.97 3.76
CA ASP A 325 12.17 3.65 4.41
C ASP A 325 10.73 3.27 4.77
N PHE A 326 9.95 4.25 5.25
CA PHE A 326 8.53 4.04 5.52
C PHE A 326 7.74 3.75 4.24
N LYS A 327 8.03 4.46 3.14
CA LYS A 327 7.39 4.19 1.85
C LYS A 327 7.71 2.79 1.33
N ASP A 328 8.97 2.38 1.40
CA ASP A 328 9.39 1.02 1.00
C ASP A 328 8.66 -0.05 1.83
N LYS A 329 8.58 0.12 3.15
CA LYS A 329 7.85 -0.79 4.04
C LYS A 329 6.37 -0.89 3.65
N VAL A 330 5.72 0.25 3.42
CA VAL A 330 4.30 0.32 3.06
C VAL A 330 4.04 -0.33 1.70
N ASP A 331 4.87 -0.05 0.69
CA ASP A 331 4.74 -0.66 -0.63
C ASP A 331 4.91 -2.18 -0.57
N HIS A 332 5.89 -2.66 0.20
CA HIS A 332 6.14 -4.09 0.37
C HIS A 332 4.93 -4.82 0.97
N ILE A 333 4.29 -4.22 1.99
CA ILE A 333 3.07 -4.77 2.59
C ILE A 333 1.92 -4.79 1.57
N ILE A 334 1.74 -3.74 0.77
CA ILE A 334 0.68 -3.71 -0.25
C ILE A 334 0.93 -4.80 -1.31
N ASP A 335 2.18 -4.96 -1.74
CA ASP A 335 2.58 -5.90 -2.78
C ASP A 335 2.37 -7.35 -2.34
N ILE A 336 2.80 -7.70 -1.13
CA ILE A 336 2.75 -9.07 -0.62
C ILE A 336 1.45 -9.37 0.12
N CYS A 337 1.11 -8.58 1.15
CA CYS A 337 0.01 -8.90 2.05
C CYS A 337 -1.35 -8.57 1.43
N PHE A 338 -1.45 -7.47 0.68
CA PHE A 338 -2.71 -7.00 0.10
C PHE A 338 -2.86 -7.31 -1.40
N LEU A 339 -1.97 -8.16 -1.94
CA LEU A 339 -2.04 -8.68 -3.32
C LEU A 339 -2.15 -7.56 -4.37
N LYS A 340 -1.44 -6.45 -4.18
CA LYS A 340 -1.48 -5.26 -5.07
C LYS A 340 -2.88 -4.69 -5.28
N ASN A 341 -3.71 -4.73 -4.24
CA ASN A 341 -5.05 -4.17 -4.33
C ASN A 341 -5.01 -2.64 -4.57
N GLU A 342 -5.53 -2.22 -5.72
CA GLU A 342 -5.57 -0.82 -6.17
C GLU A 342 -6.23 0.14 -5.16
N LYS A 343 -7.20 -0.33 -4.36
CA LYS A 343 -7.81 0.51 -3.32
C LYS A 343 -6.80 0.89 -2.24
N PHE A 344 -5.93 -0.05 -1.85
CA PHE A 344 -4.87 0.21 -0.86
C PHE A 344 -3.76 1.09 -1.44
N ILE A 345 -3.42 0.91 -2.73
CA ILE A 345 -2.46 1.77 -3.42
C ILE A 345 -2.96 3.23 -3.45
N ASN A 346 -4.21 3.44 -3.83
CA ASN A 346 -4.80 4.78 -3.91
C ASN A 346 -4.95 5.42 -2.53
N ALA A 347 -5.42 4.66 -1.54
CA ALA A 347 -5.51 5.08 -0.15
C ALA A 347 -4.15 5.47 0.44
N MET A 348 -3.10 4.69 0.13
CA MET A 348 -1.74 5.00 0.54
C MET A 348 -1.25 6.31 -0.08
N LYS A 349 -1.46 6.51 -1.39
CA LYS A 349 -1.06 7.76 -2.08
C LYS A 349 -1.72 8.98 -1.42
N GLU A 350 -3.02 8.92 -1.17
CA GLU A 350 -3.78 9.99 -0.50
C GLU A 350 -3.29 10.22 0.95
N ALA A 351 -3.03 9.14 1.70
CA ALA A 351 -2.51 9.23 3.05
C ALA A 351 -1.11 9.87 3.10
N PHE A 352 -0.20 9.47 2.21
CA PHE A 352 1.14 10.05 2.08
C PHE A 352 1.09 11.53 1.73
N GLU A 353 0.27 11.90 0.75
CA GLU A 353 0.04 13.30 0.41
C GLU A 353 -0.52 14.10 1.59
N THR A 354 -1.48 13.51 2.33
CA THR A 354 -2.09 14.19 3.49
C THR A 354 -1.07 14.46 4.60
N PHE A 355 -0.33 13.45 5.05
CA PHE A 355 0.53 13.62 6.23
C PHE A 355 1.80 14.42 5.91
N ILE A 356 2.41 14.25 4.73
CA ILE A 356 3.62 14.99 4.35
C ILE A 356 3.31 16.49 4.35
N ASN A 357 2.14 16.88 3.83
CA ASN A 357 1.74 18.27 3.73
C ASN A 357 1.16 18.87 5.03
N LYS A 358 1.06 18.08 6.13
CA LYS A 358 0.75 18.66 7.46
C LYS A 358 1.84 19.62 7.92
N ARG A 359 3.09 19.45 7.46
CA ARG A 359 4.18 20.39 7.71
C ARG A 359 4.46 21.23 6.46
N PRO A 360 4.09 22.53 6.44
CA PRO A 360 4.27 23.36 5.27
C PRO A 360 5.74 23.60 4.92
N ASN A 361 6.07 23.55 3.63
CA ASN A 361 7.34 23.94 2.99
C ASN A 361 8.60 23.14 3.40
N LYS A 362 8.73 22.72 4.66
CA LYS A 362 9.94 22.03 5.15
C LYS A 362 10.23 20.69 4.46
N PRO A 363 9.23 19.83 4.17
CA PRO A 363 9.46 18.63 3.35
C PRO A 363 10.11 18.94 2.00
N ALA A 364 9.65 19.99 1.31
CA ALA A 364 10.22 20.40 0.04
C ALA A 364 11.67 20.88 0.16
N GLU A 365 11.97 21.71 1.16
CA GLU A 365 13.33 22.17 1.45
C GLU A 365 14.27 20.99 1.75
N LEU A 366 13.88 20.10 2.66
CA LEU A 366 14.74 19.01 3.11
C LEU A 366 14.97 17.98 2.01
N ILE A 367 14.00 17.73 1.13
CA ILE A 367 14.21 16.87 -0.03
C ILE A 367 15.18 17.51 -1.03
N ALA A 368 15.10 18.82 -1.29
CA ALA A 368 16.08 19.49 -2.14
C ALA A 368 17.50 19.36 -1.58
N LYS A 369 17.67 19.57 -0.26
CA LYS A 369 18.95 19.41 0.44
C LYS A 369 19.45 17.97 0.45
N TYR A 370 18.53 17.00 0.58
CA TYR A 370 18.87 15.58 0.52
C TYR A 370 19.38 15.21 -0.88
N VAL A 371 18.70 15.64 -1.94
CA VAL A 371 19.17 15.43 -3.32
C VAL A 371 20.53 16.10 -3.55
N ASP A 372 20.74 17.32 -3.07
CA ASP A 372 22.05 18.00 -3.13
C ASP A 372 23.15 17.17 -2.45
N SER A 373 22.89 16.64 -1.25
CA SER A 373 23.83 15.76 -0.56
C SER A 373 24.23 14.54 -1.38
N LYS A 374 23.28 13.96 -2.14
CA LYS A 374 23.53 12.76 -2.94
C LYS A 374 24.27 13.05 -4.25
N LEU A 375 24.08 14.24 -4.81
CA LEU A 375 24.72 14.69 -6.05
C LEU A 375 26.07 15.38 -5.84
N ARG A 376 26.58 15.53 -4.60
CA ARG A 376 27.89 16.15 -4.33
C ARG A 376 29.06 15.18 -4.52
N ALA A 377 30.16 15.71 -5.07
CA ALA A 377 31.44 15.03 -5.23
C ALA A 377 32.01 14.64 -3.85
N GLY A 378 32.13 13.33 -3.62
CA GLY A 378 32.55 12.76 -2.34
C GLY A 378 31.64 11.64 -1.82
N ASN A 379 30.44 11.51 -2.39
CA ASN A 379 29.53 10.39 -2.13
C ASN A 379 30.02 9.12 -2.86
N LYS A 380 31.19 8.59 -2.47
CA LYS A 380 31.87 7.44 -3.11
C LYS A 380 31.20 6.09 -2.83
N GLU A 381 30.12 6.07 -2.07
CA GLU A 381 29.47 4.84 -1.58
C GLU A 381 28.38 4.31 -2.52
N ALA A 382 27.96 5.07 -3.54
CA ALA A 382 26.91 4.66 -4.46
C ALA A 382 27.42 4.62 -5.91
N THR A 383 27.13 3.52 -6.60
CA THR A 383 27.26 3.40 -8.05
C THR A 383 26.25 4.31 -8.76
N ASP A 384 26.48 4.61 -10.04
CA ASP A 384 25.52 5.40 -10.84
C ASP A 384 24.13 4.74 -10.89
N GLU A 385 24.07 3.40 -10.87
CA GLU A 385 22.80 2.65 -10.85
C GLU A 385 22.06 2.78 -9.51
N GLU A 386 22.77 2.70 -8.39
CA GLU A 386 22.18 2.90 -7.06
C GLU A 386 21.73 4.34 -6.85
N LEU A 387 22.51 5.29 -7.37
CA LEU A 387 22.15 6.71 -7.36
C LEU A 387 20.87 6.94 -8.16
N GLU A 388 20.75 6.36 -9.35
CA GLU A 388 19.55 6.47 -10.20
C GLU A 388 18.31 5.89 -9.50
N LYS A 389 18.40 4.68 -8.92
CA LYS A 389 17.32 4.07 -8.14
C LYS A 389 16.91 4.94 -6.94
N MET A 390 17.89 5.55 -6.28
CA MET A 390 17.63 6.47 -5.17
C MET A 390 16.91 7.74 -5.64
N LEU A 391 17.32 8.33 -6.76
CA LEU A 391 16.64 9.49 -7.35
C LEU A 391 15.19 9.16 -7.72
N ASP A 392 14.92 7.98 -8.28
CA ASP A 392 13.55 7.52 -8.56
C ASP A 392 12.69 7.44 -7.30
N LYS A 393 13.22 6.85 -6.21
CA LYS A 393 12.51 6.80 -4.93
C LYS A 393 12.20 8.19 -4.37
N ILE A 394 13.16 9.11 -4.45
CA ILE A 394 12.97 10.50 -4.03
C ILE A 394 11.88 11.17 -4.88
N MET A 395 11.87 10.92 -6.19
CA MET A 395 10.86 11.48 -7.09
C MET A 395 9.45 10.99 -6.77
N ILE A 396 9.29 9.74 -6.30
CA ILE A 396 7.99 9.26 -5.80
C ILE A 396 7.52 10.09 -4.60
N ILE A 397 8.38 10.36 -3.62
CA ILE A 397 8.04 11.21 -2.47
C ILE A 397 7.77 12.65 -2.89
N PHE A 398 8.55 13.18 -3.84
CA PHE A 398 8.39 14.53 -4.38
C PHE A 398 7.01 14.78 -4.98
N ARG A 399 6.38 13.76 -5.60
CA ARG A 399 5.02 13.89 -6.14
C ARG A 399 4.01 14.29 -5.07
N PHE A 400 4.15 13.76 -3.85
CA PHE A 400 3.23 13.99 -2.74
C PHE A 400 3.31 15.39 -2.13
N ILE A 401 4.24 16.26 -2.55
CA ILE A 401 4.47 17.55 -1.90
C ILE A 401 3.74 18.68 -2.63
N TYR A 402 3.11 19.59 -1.89
CA TYR A 402 2.48 20.79 -2.46
C TYR A 402 3.47 21.90 -2.79
N GLY A 403 4.44 22.19 -1.91
CA GLY A 403 5.41 23.28 -2.10
C GLY A 403 6.55 22.99 -3.09
N LYS A 404 6.26 22.57 -4.32
CA LYS A 404 7.29 22.23 -5.32
C LYS A 404 8.15 23.42 -5.75
N ASP A 405 7.62 24.63 -5.63
CA ASP A 405 8.35 25.90 -5.84
C ASP A 405 9.43 26.15 -4.76
N VAL A 406 9.16 25.74 -3.51
CA VAL A 406 10.17 25.75 -2.44
C VAL A 406 11.29 24.79 -2.79
N PHE A 407 10.96 23.57 -3.24
CA PHE A 407 11.96 22.62 -3.72
C PHE A 407 12.79 23.24 -4.85
N GLU A 408 12.16 23.85 -5.87
CA GLU A 408 12.87 24.50 -6.99
C GLU A 408 13.85 25.57 -6.50
N ALA A 409 13.44 26.43 -5.56
CA ALA A 409 14.25 27.52 -5.07
C ALA A 409 15.54 27.03 -4.37
N PHE A 410 15.39 26.06 -3.45
CA PHE A 410 16.54 25.46 -2.77
C PHE A 410 17.40 24.63 -3.74
N TYR A 411 16.77 23.81 -4.58
CA TYR A 411 17.46 22.98 -5.57
C TYR A 411 18.29 23.83 -6.55
N LYS A 412 17.72 24.92 -7.07
CA LYS A 412 18.39 25.86 -7.98
C LYS A 412 19.61 26.51 -7.32
N LYS A 413 19.46 26.94 -6.07
CA LYS A 413 20.55 27.54 -5.31
C LYS A 413 21.70 26.55 -5.11
N ASP A 414 21.39 25.32 -4.72
CA ASP A 414 22.40 24.30 -4.49
C ASP A 414 23.04 23.80 -5.79
N LEU A 415 22.26 23.65 -6.87
CA LEU A 415 22.77 23.36 -8.21
C LEU A 415 23.76 24.44 -8.67
N ALA A 416 23.45 25.72 -8.44
CA ALA A 416 24.36 26.81 -8.80
C ALA A 416 25.71 26.68 -8.07
N LYS A 417 25.69 26.36 -6.77
CA LYS A 417 26.90 26.10 -5.98
C LYS A 417 27.67 24.87 -6.53
N ARG A 418 26.98 23.80 -6.93
CA ARG A 418 27.63 22.59 -7.49
C ARG A 418 28.29 22.85 -8.85
N LEU A 419 27.60 23.55 -9.75
CA LEU A 419 28.10 23.88 -11.09
C LEU A 419 29.32 24.81 -11.04
N LEU A 420 29.26 25.88 -10.23
CA LEU A 420 30.32 26.90 -10.21
C LEU A 420 31.56 26.49 -9.43
N VAL A 421 31.41 25.66 -8.38
CA VAL A 421 32.52 25.27 -7.49
C VAL A 421 33.07 23.87 -7.82
N GLY A 422 32.56 23.25 -8.90
CA GLY A 422 33.05 21.98 -9.44
C GLY A 422 32.92 20.83 -8.45
N LYS A 423 31.70 20.62 -7.93
CA LYS A 423 31.41 19.60 -6.90
C LYS A 423 30.25 18.67 -7.25
N SER A 424 29.90 18.46 -8.52
CA SER A 424 28.91 17.44 -8.89
C SER A 424 29.54 16.05 -8.91
N ALA A 425 28.78 15.04 -8.50
CA ALA A 425 29.17 13.63 -8.51
C ALA A 425 29.29 13.09 -9.95
N SER A 426 28.29 13.38 -10.78
CA SER A 426 28.24 12.99 -12.19
C SER A 426 27.42 14.03 -12.98
N VAL A 427 27.89 14.37 -14.18
CA VAL A 427 27.15 15.27 -15.10
C VAL A 427 25.88 14.58 -15.59
N ASP A 428 25.96 13.28 -15.84
CA ASP A 428 24.83 12.49 -16.34
C ASP A 428 23.75 12.33 -15.26
N ALA A 429 24.14 12.15 -14.01
CA ALA A 429 23.21 12.12 -12.88
C ALA A 429 22.45 13.45 -12.72
N GLU A 430 23.13 14.60 -12.88
CA GLU A 430 22.48 15.91 -12.82
C GLU A 430 21.50 16.12 -13.99
N LYS A 431 21.87 15.69 -15.20
CA LYS A 431 20.99 15.71 -16.38
C LYS A 431 19.78 14.77 -16.20
N SER A 432 20.00 13.58 -15.63
CA SER A 432 18.93 12.63 -15.29
C SER A 432 17.93 13.25 -14.33
N MET A 433 18.40 13.87 -13.24
CA MET A 433 17.54 14.54 -12.26
C MET A 433 16.69 15.66 -12.90
N LEU A 434 17.28 16.47 -13.79
CA LEU A 434 16.52 17.48 -14.54
C LEU A 434 15.45 16.85 -15.46
N SER A 435 15.78 15.75 -16.13
CA SER A 435 14.81 15.03 -16.97
C SER A 435 13.61 14.54 -16.15
N LYS A 436 13.86 13.96 -14.96
CA LYS A 436 12.81 13.50 -14.04
C LYS A 436 11.94 14.67 -13.55
N LEU A 437 12.55 15.79 -13.16
CA LEU A 437 11.80 17.00 -12.76
C LEU A 437 10.95 17.56 -13.90
N LYS A 438 11.47 17.52 -15.13
CA LYS A 438 10.75 17.98 -16.33
C LYS A 438 9.55 17.09 -16.63
N HIS A 439 9.70 15.78 -16.48
CA HIS A 439 8.61 14.83 -16.67
C HIS A 439 7.48 15.07 -15.66
N GLU A 440 7.81 15.26 -14.39
CA GLU A 440 6.82 15.41 -13.31
C GLU A 440 6.18 16.82 -13.24
N CYS A 441 6.94 17.88 -13.49
CA CYS A 441 6.47 19.27 -13.30
C CYS A 441 6.23 20.05 -14.61
N GLY A 442 6.73 19.54 -15.73
CA GLY A 442 6.70 20.19 -17.04
C GLY A 442 7.90 21.11 -17.32
N ALA A 443 8.06 21.48 -18.60
CA ALA A 443 9.23 22.22 -19.08
C ALA A 443 9.39 23.64 -18.50
N ALA A 444 8.29 24.31 -18.12
CA ALA A 444 8.37 25.64 -17.52
C ALA A 444 9.07 25.62 -16.14
N PHE A 445 8.90 24.53 -15.38
CA PHE A 445 9.51 24.36 -14.06
C PHE A 445 11.03 24.19 -14.16
N THR A 446 11.51 23.42 -15.15
CA THR A 446 12.95 23.15 -15.33
C THR A 446 13.66 24.17 -16.21
N SER A 447 12.95 25.08 -16.89
CA SER A 447 13.51 26.00 -17.88
C SER A 447 14.73 26.79 -17.38
N LYS A 448 14.67 27.33 -16.15
CA LYS A 448 15.78 28.06 -15.55
C LYS A 448 16.99 27.15 -15.29
N LEU A 449 16.75 25.95 -14.78
CA LEU A 449 17.80 24.96 -14.50
C LEU A 449 18.48 24.47 -15.78
N GLU A 450 17.71 24.20 -16.84
CA GLU A 450 18.23 23.87 -18.17
C GLU A 450 19.06 25.03 -18.74
N GLY A 451 18.62 26.27 -18.52
CA GLY A 451 19.37 27.48 -18.85
C GLY A 451 20.72 27.57 -18.15
N MET A 452 20.79 27.20 -16.87
CA MET A 452 22.06 27.16 -16.12
C MET A 452 23.08 26.19 -16.74
N PHE A 453 22.64 25.02 -17.21
CA PHE A 453 23.53 24.08 -17.91
C PHE A 453 24.01 24.63 -19.25
N LYS A 454 23.11 25.24 -20.03
CA LYS A 454 23.47 25.88 -21.31
C LYS A 454 24.50 27.00 -21.10
N ASP A 455 24.34 27.82 -20.07
CA ASP A 455 25.31 28.86 -19.72
C ASP A 455 26.69 28.27 -19.41
N MET A 456 26.78 27.10 -18.77
CA MET A 456 28.05 26.43 -18.48
C MET A 456 28.73 25.91 -19.76
N GLU A 457 27.96 25.38 -20.71
CA GLU A 457 28.48 24.94 -22.01
C GLU A 457 28.95 26.14 -22.84
N LEU A 458 28.12 27.17 -22.98
CA LEU A 458 28.47 28.40 -23.70
C LEU A 458 29.69 29.11 -23.10
N SER A 459 29.83 29.11 -21.77
CA SER A 459 30.98 29.68 -21.09
C SER A 459 32.29 28.98 -21.49
N LYS A 460 32.27 27.66 -21.67
CA LYS A 460 33.45 26.91 -22.13
C LYS A 460 33.84 27.33 -23.56
N ASP A 461 32.86 27.45 -24.45
CA ASP A 461 33.11 27.87 -25.84
C ASP A 461 33.66 29.29 -25.91
N ILE A 462 33.08 30.22 -25.13
CA ILE A 462 33.57 31.60 -25.02
C ILE A 462 35.00 31.62 -24.48
N MET A 463 35.33 30.78 -23.50
CA MET A 463 36.67 30.72 -22.92
C MET A 463 37.71 30.15 -23.90
N ILE A 464 37.35 29.20 -24.77
CA ILE A 464 38.24 28.72 -25.85
C ILE A 464 38.58 29.89 -26.79
N GLN A 465 37.57 30.64 -27.20
CA GLN A 465 37.76 31.81 -28.08
C GLN A 465 38.57 32.92 -27.40
N PHE A 466 38.36 33.14 -26.09
CA PHE A 466 39.13 34.12 -25.33
C PHE A 466 40.60 33.73 -25.22
N LYS A 467 40.91 32.46 -24.97
CA LYS A 467 42.28 31.95 -24.93
C LYS A 467 43.00 32.15 -26.27
N GLN A 468 42.32 31.91 -27.39
CA GLN A 468 42.85 32.19 -28.74
C GLN A 468 43.10 33.69 -28.96
N TYR A 469 42.16 34.55 -28.53
CA TYR A 469 42.32 36.00 -28.61
C TYR A 469 43.54 36.49 -27.81
N MET A 470 43.76 35.95 -26.61
CA MET A 470 44.91 36.25 -25.77
C MET A 470 46.25 35.80 -26.37
N GLN A 471 46.29 34.63 -27.00
CA GLN A 471 47.48 34.16 -27.72
C GLN A 471 47.84 35.11 -28.87
N ASN A 472 46.86 35.62 -29.61
CA ASN A 472 47.10 36.54 -30.73
C ASN A 472 47.57 37.92 -30.28
N GLN A 473 47.17 38.38 -29.10
CA GLN A 473 47.60 39.68 -28.56
C GLN A 473 48.95 39.64 -27.85
N ASN A 474 49.56 38.45 -27.70
CA ASN A 474 50.85 38.25 -27.06
C ASN A 474 50.94 38.89 -25.66
N VAL A 475 49.80 38.94 -24.93
CA VAL A 475 49.72 39.55 -23.60
C VAL A 475 50.49 38.67 -22.62
N PRO A 476 51.61 39.12 -22.05
CA PRO A 476 52.30 38.37 -21.00
C PRO A 476 51.44 38.42 -19.75
N GLY A 477 51.19 37.28 -19.13
CA GLY A 477 50.44 37.20 -17.88
C GLY A 477 50.79 35.95 -17.08
N ASN A 478 51.04 36.13 -15.78
CA ASN A 478 51.35 35.05 -14.85
C ASN A 478 50.09 34.39 -14.26
N ILE A 479 48.89 34.90 -14.60
CA ILE A 479 47.61 34.45 -14.06
C ILE A 479 46.77 33.82 -15.18
N GLU A 480 46.38 32.56 -14.99
CA GLU A 480 45.40 31.90 -15.86
C GLU A 480 43.97 32.27 -15.42
N LEU A 481 43.29 33.09 -16.21
CA LEU A 481 41.88 33.46 -15.98
C LEU A 481 40.92 32.48 -16.68
N THR A 482 39.93 32.00 -15.94
CA THR A 482 38.74 31.33 -16.48
C THR A 482 37.48 32.05 -16.01
N VAL A 483 36.58 32.36 -16.93
CA VAL A 483 35.34 33.12 -16.66
C VAL A 483 34.13 32.29 -17.04
N ASN A 484 33.14 32.29 -16.15
CA ASN A 484 31.81 31.75 -16.43
C ASN A 484 30.83 32.92 -16.62
N ILE A 485 30.13 32.94 -17.74
CA ILE A 485 29.10 33.93 -18.07
C ILE A 485 27.73 33.35 -17.74
N LEU A 486 26.99 34.03 -16.86
CA LEU A 486 25.72 33.56 -16.31
C LEU A 486 24.58 34.47 -16.75
N THR A 487 23.49 33.91 -17.26
CA THR A 487 22.30 34.66 -17.63
C THR A 487 21.49 35.04 -16.38
N MET A 488 21.45 36.33 -16.03
CA MET A 488 20.89 36.83 -14.76
C MET A 488 19.47 36.31 -14.41
N GLY A 489 18.62 36.04 -15.41
CA GLY A 489 17.25 35.54 -15.19
C GLY A 489 17.14 34.05 -14.86
N TYR A 490 18.18 33.24 -15.13
CA TYR A 490 18.18 31.80 -14.86
C TYR A 490 18.77 31.46 -13.51
N TRP A 491 19.79 32.20 -13.09
CA TRP A 491 20.54 31.92 -11.87
C TRP A 491 19.87 32.54 -10.63
N PRO A 492 20.21 32.08 -9.41
CA PRO A 492 19.86 32.80 -8.19
C PRO A 492 20.32 34.26 -8.23
N THR A 493 19.64 35.12 -7.49
CA THR A 493 20.12 36.52 -7.34
C THR A 493 21.28 36.53 -6.36
N TYR A 494 22.37 37.15 -6.78
CA TYR A 494 23.54 37.37 -5.95
C TYR A 494 23.67 38.87 -5.69
N VAL A 495 23.85 39.23 -4.42
CA VAL A 495 24.13 40.61 -4.04
C VAL A 495 25.57 40.92 -4.45
N PRO A 496 25.81 41.92 -5.32
CA PRO A 496 27.15 42.34 -5.66
C PRO A 496 27.86 42.85 -4.41
N MET A 497 29.12 42.45 -4.23
CA MET A 497 29.99 42.93 -3.16
C MET A 497 31.18 43.63 -3.79
N GLU A 498 31.36 44.89 -3.43
CA GLU A 498 32.55 45.65 -3.82
C GLU A 498 33.73 45.19 -2.96
N VAL A 499 34.83 44.86 -3.62
CA VAL A 499 36.08 44.43 -2.99
C VAL A 499 37.26 45.02 -3.75
N HIS A 500 38.37 45.23 -3.05
CA HIS A 500 39.58 45.76 -3.66
C HIS A 500 40.37 44.63 -4.33
N LEU A 501 40.30 44.57 -5.66
CA LEU A 501 41.06 43.60 -6.46
C LEU A 501 42.46 44.12 -6.77
N PRO A 502 43.49 43.24 -6.76
CA PRO A 502 44.82 43.58 -7.24
C PRO A 502 44.80 44.15 -8.67
N PRO A 503 45.68 45.11 -9.02
CA PRO A 503 45.70 45.74 -10.35
C PRO A 503 45.81 44.73 -11.51
N GLU A 504 46.56 43.64 -11.33
CA GLU A 504 46.69 42.57 -12.32
C GLU A 504 45.36 41.87 -12.61
N MET A 505 44.54 41.63 -11.57
CA MET A 505 43.23 41.01 -11.73
C MET A 505 42.24 41.95 -12.42
N VAL A 506 42.25 43.23 -12.07
CA VAL A 506 41.40 44.26 -12.72
C VAL A 506 41.73 44.36 -14.21
N LYS A 507 43.03 44.38 -14.57
CA LYS A 507 43.47 44.39 -15.96
C LYS A 507 42.91 43.21 -16.75
N LEU A 508 42.98 42.00 -16.20
CA LEU A 508 42.44 40.80 -16.84
C LEU A 508 40.91 40.85 -16.99
N GLN A 509 40.19 41.38 -15.99
CA GLN A 509 38.75 41.57 -16.07
C GLN A 509 38.36 42.54 -17.19
N GLU A 510 39.07 43.67 -17.36
CA GLU A 510 38.78 44.66 -18.40
C GLU A 510 39.14 44.15 -19.81
N ILE A 511 40.24 43.39 -19.94
CA ILE A 511 40.59 42.70 -21.20
C ILE A 511 39.48 41.73 -21.60
N PHE A 512 39.02 40.89 -20.68
CA PHE A 512 37.94 39.94 -20.95
C PHE A 512 36.63 40.65 -21.28
N LYS A 513 36.29 41.71 -20.54
CA LYS A 513 35.08 42.52 -20.77
C LYS A 513 35.10 43.18 -22.15
N THR A 514 36.23 43.71 -22.59
CA THR A 514 36.40 44.28 -23.93
C THR A 514 36.19 43.22 -25.02
N PHE A 515 36.82 42.06 -24.86
CA PHE A 515 36.62 40.90 -25.75
C PHE A 515 35.14 40.48 -25.82
N TYR A 516 34.49 40.32 -24.68
CA TYR A 516 33.12 39.83 -24.60
C TYR A 516 32.12 40.82 -25.21
N LEU A 517 32.21 42.10 -24.83
CA LEU A 517 31.30 43.14 -25.33
C LEU A 517 31.52 43.44 -26.82
N GLY A 518 32.74 43.28 -27.32
CA GLY A 518 33.05 43.40 -28.75
C GLY A 518 32.35 42.34 -29.60
N LYS A 519 32.14 41.13 -29.08
CA LYS A 519 31.41 40.04 -29.77
C LYS A 519 29.91 40.00 -29.46
N HIS A 520 29.51 40.52 -28.31
CA HIS A 520 28.13 40.46 -27.81
C HIS A 520 27.55 41.86 -27.56
N SER A 521 27.26 42.56 -28.66
CA SER A 521 26.64 43.88 -28.63
C SER A 521 25.28 43.88 -27.92
N GLY A 522 25.00 44.93 -27.15
CA GLY A 522 23.75 45.08 -26.39
C GLY A 522 23.70 44.34 -25.04
N ARG A 523 24.80 43.72 -24.60
CA ARG A 523 24.90 43.09 -23.27
C ARG A 523 25.63 43.99 -22.27
N LYS A 524 25.35 43.77 -20.97
CA LYS A 524 26.07 44.38 -19.84
C LYS A 524 26.60 43.26 -18.95
N LEU A 525 27.85 43.37 -18.52
CA LEU A 525 28.46 42.47 -17.56
C LEU A 525 28.43 43.06 -16.15
N GLN A 526 28.26 42.18 -15.16
CA GLN A 526 28.38 42.49 -13.74
C GLN A 526 29.16 41.36 -13.08
N TRP A 527 30.33 41.66 -12.52
CA TRP A 527 31.16 40.68 -11.82
C TRP A 527 30.57 40.34 -10.46
N GLN A 528 30.62 39.05 -10.09
CA GLN A 528 30.10 38.52 -8.83
C GLN A 528 31.25 37.91 -8.02
N SER A 529 31.91 38.75 -7.21
CA SER A 529 33.09 38.39 -6.42
C SER A 529 32.84 37.24 -5.43
N THR A 530 31.62 37.14 -4.91
CA THR A 530 31.15 36.08 -4.00
C THR A 530 31.25 34.66 -4.58
N LEU A 531 31.24 34.53 -5.90
CA LEU A 531 31.32 33.24 -6.61
C LEU A 531 32.74 32.92 -7.11
N GLY A 532 33.66 33.88 -6.97
CA GLY A 532 35.03 33.75 -7.43
C GLY A 532 35.84 32.77 -6.59
N HIS A 533 36.76 32.06 -7.24
CA HIS A 533 37.74 31.22 -6.59
C HIS A 533 39.07 31.24 -7.35
N CYS A 534 40.16 31.00 -6.64
CA CYS A 534 41.51 31.03 -7.17
C CYS A 534 42.30 29.79 -6.72
N VAL A 535 43.42 29.56 -7.41
CA VAL A 535 44.45 28.62 -6.98
C VAL A 535 45.71 29.43 -6.71
N LEU A 536 46.14 29.44 -5.45
CA LEU A 536 47.35 30.15 -5.02
C LEU A 536 48.49 29.16 -4.84
N LYS A 537 49.68 29.53 -5.29
CA LYS A 537 50.92 28.83 -4.94
C LYS A 537 51.45 29.47 -3.66
N ALA A 538 51.51 28.70 -2.59
CA ALA A 538 51.99 29.14 -1.28
C ALA A 538 53.34 28.48 -0.99
N GLU A 539 54.29 29.26 -0.50
CA GLU A 539 55.60 28.79 -0.06
C GLU A 539 55.63 28.72 1.46
N PHE A 540 55.65 27.51 2.01
CA PHE A 540 55.83 27.26 3.44
C PHE A 540 57.21 26.66 3.71
N LYS A 541 57.67 26.67 4.96
CA LYS A 541 59.00 26.12 5.35
C LYS A 541 59.18 24.65 4.95
N GLU A 542 58.11 23.86 5.00
CA GLU A 542 58.13 22.43 4.64
C GLU A 542 57.87 22.15 3.15
N GLY A 543 57.78 23.20 2.33
CA GLY A 543 57.68 23.10 0.88
C GLY A 543 56.45 23.79 0.30
N LYS A 544 56.41 23.79 -1.03
CA LYS A 544 55.37 24.49 -1.81
C LYS A 544 54.05 23.73 -1.76
N LYS A 545 52.94 24.46 -1.69
CA LYS A 545 51.56 23.93 -1.72
C LYS A 545 50.69 24.74 -2.67
N GLU A 546 49.62 24.13 -3.17
CA GLU A 546 48.58 24.83 -3.92
C GLU A 546 47.30 24.94 -3.09
N LEU A 547 46.86 26.17 -2.83
CA LEU A 547 45.65 26.45 -2.07
C LEU A 547 44.52 26.78 -3.03
N GLN A 548 43.48 25.95 -3.07
CA GLN A 548 42.22 26.25 -3.75
C GLN A 548 41.30 26.98 -2.77
N VAL A 549 41.17 28.29 -2.98
CA VAL A 549 40.55 29.25 -2.07
C VAL A 549 39.48 30.08 -2.79
N SER A 550 38.55 30.68 -2.05
CA SER A 550 37.62 31.69 -2.62
C SER A 550 38.35 32.98 -2.95
N LEU A 551 37.72 33.86 -3.71
CA LEU A 551 38.27 35.17 -4.02
C LEU A 551 38.54 36.00 -2.75
N PHE A 552 37.62 35.97 -1.78
CA PHE A 552 37.79 36.68 -0.50
C PHE A 552 39.00 36.17 0.28
N GLN A 553 39.18 34.86 0.34
CA GLN A 553 40.36 34.25 0.94
C GLN A 553 41.64 34.65 0.20
N THR A 554 41.60 34.74 -1.13
CA THR A 554 42.73 35.21 -1.93
C THR A 554 43.16 36.60 -1.55
N LEU A 555 42.22 37.55 -1.46
CA LEU A 555 42.53 38.93 -1.11
C LEU A 555 43.20 39.03 0.26
N VAL A 556 42.68 38.30 1.25
CA VAL A 556 43.27 38.24 2.60
C VAL A 556 44.69 37.65 2.56
N LEU A 557 44.88 36.51 1.88
CA LEU A 557 46.18 35.84 1.86
C LEU A 557 47.25 36.64 1.12
N LEU A 558 46.88 37.41 0.08
CA LEU A 558 47.83 38.23 -0.68
C LEU A 558 48.45 39.35 0.16
N MET A 559 47.75 39.84 1.18
CA MET A 559 48.28 40.88 2.09
C MET A 559 49.56 40.40 2.81
N PHE A 560 49.65 39.11 3.11
CA PHE A 560 50.78 38.51 3.83
C PHE A 560 52.05 38.35 2.98
N ASN A 561 52.02 38.73 1.69
CA ASN A 561 53.24 38.84 0.90
C ASN A 561 54.04 40.12 1.21
N GLU A 562 53.38 41.15 1.74
CA GLU A 562 53.98 42.48 2.00
C GLU A 562 53.99 42.86 3.50
N GLY A 563 53.34 42.07 4.36
CA GLY A 563 53.32 42.28 5.81
C GLY A 563 53.22 40.99 6.62
N GLU A 564 53.64 41.04 7.89
CA GLU A 564 53.77 39.84 8.74
C GLU A 564 52.55 39.60 9.65
N GLU A 565 51.93 40.66 10.16
CA GLU A 565 50.80 40.62 11.10
C GLU A 565 49.76 41.68 10.71
N PHE A 566 48.48 41.29 10.72
CA PHE A 566 47.36 42.20 10.49
C PHE A 566 46.22 41.94 11.48
N SER A 567 45.59 43.00 11.96
CA SER A 567 44.33 42.97 12.71
C SER A 567 43.11 42.79 11.80
N LEU A 568 41.97 42.41 12.37
CA LEU A 568 40.70 42.30 11.64
C LEU A 568 40.36 43.60 10.87
N GLU A 569 40.53 44.76 11.52
CA GLU A 569 40.17 46.06 10.94
C GLU A 569 41.09 46.45 9.78
N GLU A 570 42.39 46.18 9.89
CA GLU A 570 43.35 46.41 8.79
C GLU A 570 43.02 45.54 7.57
N ILE A 571 42.67 44.27 7.78
CA ILE A 571 42.26 43.36 6.70
C ILE A 571 40.97 43.85 6.05
N LYS A 572 39.99 44.30 6.85
CA LYS A 572 38.72 44.83 6.37
C LYS A 572 38.93 46.06 5.48
N GLN A 573 39.72 47.02 5.94
CA GLN A 573 40.01 48.24 5.18
C GLN A 573 40.76 47.93 3.87
N ALA A 574 41.75 47.05 3.92
CA ALA A 574 42.57 46.70 2.75
C ALA A 574 41.76 45.94 1.68
N THR A 575 40.93 44.98 2.09
CA THR A 575 40.20 44.11 1.15
C THR A 575 38.82 44.63 0.75
N GLY A 576 38.20 45.47 1.57
CA GLY A 576 36.84 45.97 1.36
C GLY A 576 35.74 44.92 1.62
N ILE A 577 36.08 43.76 2.21
CA ILE A 577 35.11 42.69 2.48
C ILE A 577 34.19 43.09 3.65
N GLU A 578 32.89 42.85 3.50
CA GLU A 578 31.90 43.08 4.56
C GLU A 578 32.23 42.27 5.83
N ASP A 579 32.00 42.86 6.99
CA ASP A 579 32.39 42.34 8.31
C ASP A 579 31.97 40.87 8.55
N GLY A 580 30.69 40.55 8.30
CA GLY A 580 30.16 39.20 8.52
C GLY A 580 30.83 38.15 7.64
N GLU A 581 31.05 38.47 6.36
CA GLU A 581 31.70 37.55 5.41
C GLU A 581 33.23 37.48 5.65
N LEU A 582 33.85 38.58 6.08
CA LEU A 582 35.26 38.62 6.45
C LEU A 582 35.54 37.72 7.66
N ARG A 583 34.70 37.77 8.71
CA ARG A 583 34.84 36.87 9.87
C ARG A 583 34.76 35.40 9.46
N ARG A 584 33.82 35.03 8.59
CA ARG A 584 33.72 33.66 8.06
C ARG A 584 34.93 33.27 7.21
N THR A 585 35.41 34.21 6.39
CA THR A 585 36.62 34.05 5.58
C THR A 585 37.83 33.77 6.47
N LEU A 586 38.06 34.58 7.50
CA LEU A 586 39.16 34.40 8.45
C LEU A 586 39.00 33.16 9.32
N GLN A 587 37.79 32.84 9.76
CA GLN A 587 37.50 31.61 10.50
C GLN A 587 37.91 30.37 9.68
N SER A 588 37.69 30.40 8.37
CA SER A 588 38.08 29.31 7.49
C SER A 588 39.59 29.17 7.27
N LEU A 589 40.34 30.27 7.32
CA LEU A 589 41.79 30.32 7.15
C LEU A 589 42.55 30.04 8.45
N ALA A 590 42.00 30.43 9.61
CA ALA A 590 42.71 30.40 10.89
C ALA A 590 42.16 29.39 11.92
N CYS A 591 40.84 29.15 11.94
CA CYS A 591 40.18 28.34 12.97
C CYS A 591 39.79 26.94 12.46
N GLY A 592 39.78 26.75 11.13
CA GLY A 592 39.38 25.51 10.47
C GLY A 592 40.35 24.33 10.61
N LYS A 593 40.16 23.32 9.75
CA LYS A 593 41.04 22.14 9.68
C LYS A 593 42.40 22.47 9.05
N ALA A 594 42.40 23.29 8.00
CA ALA A 594 43.61 23.75 7.32
C ALA A 594 43.90 25.19 7.77
N ARG A 595 44.72 25.32 8.81
CA ARG A 595 45.05 26.61 9.45
C ARG A 595 46.26 27.24 8.78
N VAL A 596 46.03 27.88 7.64
CA VAL A 596 47.07 28.60 6.89
C VAL A 596 47.44 29.93 7.54
N LEU A 597 46.54 30.48 8.36
CA LEU A 597 46.81 31.61 9.25
C LEU A 597 46.77 31.14 10.70
N ALA A 598 47.51 31.82 11.58
CA ALA A 598 47.38 31.68 13.02
C ALA A 598 46.69 32.90 13.61
N LYS A 599 45.66 32.67 14.43
CA LYS A 599 44.92 33.71 15.15
C LYS A 599 45.54 33.94 16.54
N ASN A 600 45.68 35.20 16.93
CA ASN A 600 46.05 35.63 18.28
C ASN A 600 45.00 36.62 18.82
N PRO A 601 44.33 36.33 19.95
CA PRO A 601 44.39 35.10 20.76
C PRO A 601 43.82 33.87 20.04
N LYS A 602 44.19 32.65 20.45
CA LYS A 602 43.61 31.43 19.85
C LYS A 602 42.15 31.26 20.28
N GLY A 603 41.24 31.03 19.33
CA GLY A 603 39.81 30.84 19.59
C GLY A 603 39.09 30.19 18.41
N LYS A 604 37.79 29.92 18.56
CA LYS A 604 36.94 29.40 17.47
C LYS A 604 36.26 30.50 16.67
N ASP A 605 35.93 31.61 17.33
CA ASP A 605 35.21 32.74 16.76
C ASP A 605 36.19 33.85 16.38
N ILE A 606 35.74 34.87 15.64
CA ILE A 606 36.56 36.00 15.22
C ILE A 606 36.02 37.28 15.87
N GLU A 607 36.87 37.95 16.64
CA GLU A 607 36.60 39.14 17.46
C GLU A 607 37.39 40.35 16.93
N ASP A 608 36.97 41.56 17.29
CA ASP A 608 37.49 42.81 16.71
C ASP A 608 38.98 43.06 17.00
N GLY A 609 39.47 42.60 18.14
CA GLY A 609 40.88 42.73 18.55
C GLY A 609 41.79 41.62 18.04
N ASP A 610 41.26 40.65 17.28
CA ASP A 610 42.05 39.54 16.80
C ASP A 610 43.09 39.97 15.77
N LYS A 611 44.25 39.34 15.89
CA LYS A 611 45.36 39.48 14.94
C LYS A 611 45.67 38.17 14.25
N PHE A 612 46.14 38.27 13.02
CA PHE A 612 46.41 37.15 12.14
C PHE A 612 47.84 37.24 11.62
N ILE A 613 48.54 36.11 11.65
CA ILE A 613 49.89 35.93 11.11
C ILE A 613 49.91 34.72 10.17
N CYS A 614 50.82 34.71 9.19
CA CYS A 614 51.03 33.54 8.35
C CYS A 614 51.53 32.36 9.20
N ASN A 615 50.96 31.17 9.02
CA ASN A 615 51.40 29.97 9.73
C ASN A 615 52.52 29.27 8.94
N ASP A 616 53.76 29.71 9.14
CA ASP A 616 54.95 29.12 8.48
C ASP A 616 55.14 27.62 8.74
N ASP A 617 54.69 27.15 9.89
CA ASP A 617 54.80 25.76 10.33
C ASP A 617 53.62 24.90 9.85
N PHE A 618 52.82 25.41 8.91
CA PHE A 618 51.67 24.70 8.37
C PHE A 618 52.07 23.39 7.67
N LYS A 619 51.55 22.27 8.18
CA LYS A 619 51.79 20.93 7.62
C LYS A 619 50.51 20.33 7.06
N HIS A 620 50.58 19.78 5.85
CA HIS A 620 49.46 19.05 5.24
C HIS A 620 49.93 17.94 4.28
N LYS A 621 49.27 16.78 4.35
CA LYS A 621 49.61 15.57 3.56
C LYS A 621 49.46 15.79 2.06
N LEU A 622 48.45 16.57 1.65
CA LEU A 622 48.17 16.86 0.24
C LEU A 622 48.96 18.09 -0.24
N PHE A 623 49.40 18.05 -1.50
CA PHE A 623 49.98 19.21 -2.20
C PHE A 623 48.93 20.27 -2.53
N ARG A 624 47.79 19.84 -3.09
CA ARG A 624 46.65 20.71 -3.42
C ARG A 624 45.59 20.62 -2.33
N ILE A 625 45.27 21.75 -1.71
CA ILE A 625 44.46 21.85 -0.48
C ILE A 625 43.25 22.72 -0.77
N LYS A 626 42.04 22.22 -0.48
CA LYS A 626 40.79 22.97 -0.68
C LYS A 626 40.31 23.58 0.63
N ILE A 627 40.39 24.91 0.74
CA ILE A 627 40.05 25.67 1.96
C ILE A 627 38.68 26.36 1.81
N ASN A 628 37.78 25.84 0.98
CA ASN A 628 36.50 26.51 0.69
C ASN A 628 35.29 25.83 1.37
N GLN A 629 35.49 25.12 2.48
CA GLN A 629 34.46 24.28 3.09
C GLN A 629 33.43 25.05 3.94
N ILE A 630 33.83 26.17 4.55
CA ILE A 630 32.98 26.96 5.45
C ILE A 630 32.06 27.91 4.67
N GLN A 631 32.55 28.52 3.58
CA GLN A 631 31.76 29.42 2.73
C GLN A 631 30.71 28.68 1.89
N MET A 632 30.91 27.39 1.63
CA MET A 632 29.92 26.58 0.90
C MET A 632 28.75 26.09 1.76
N LYS A 633 28.78 26.31 3.08
CA LYS A 633 27.62 26.04 3.94
C LYS A 633 26.62 27.19 3.80
N GLU A 634 25.37 26.82 3.58
CA GLU A 634 24.24 27.75 3.69
C GLU A 634 24.20 28.36 5.09
N THR A 635 24.04 29.68 5.17
CA THR A 635 23.78 30.38 6.44
C THR A 635 22.30 30.43 6.75
N VAL A 636 21.97 30.71 8.01
CA VAL A 636 20.57 30.92 8.42
C VAL A 636 19.96 32.10 7.67
N GLU A 637 20.72 33.17 7.40
CA GLU A 637 20.22 34.29 6.60
C GLU A 637 19.97 33.89 5.13
N GLU A 638 20.86 33.12 4.51
CA GLU A 638 20.66 32.60 3.14
C GLU A 638 19.38 31.75 3.06
N GLN A 639 19.14 30.91 4.07
CA GLN A 639 17.95 30.06 4.14
C GLN A 639 16.67 30.90 4.29
N ALA A 640 16.68 31.88 5.19
CA ALA A 640 15.56 32.78 5.42
C ALA A 640 15.24 33.62 4.18
N SER A 641 16.27 34.20 3.55
CA SER A 641 16.17 35.00 2.33
C SER A 641 15.61 34.18 1.15
N THR A 642 16.08 32.94 0.97
CA THR A 642 15.54 32.03 -0.05
C THR A 642 14.05 31.77 0.17
N THR A 643 13.67 31.54 1.43
CA THR A 643 12.29 31.27 1.82
C THR A 643 11.38 32.48 1.62
N GLU A 644 11.82 33.67 2.04
CA GLU A 644 11.06 34.91 1.90
C GLU A 644 10.82 35.26 0.43
N ARG A 645 11.82 35.04 -0.41
CA ARG A 645 11.67 35.24 -1.85
C ARG A 645 10.63 34.32 -2.46
N VAL A 646 10.57 33.05 -2.06
CA VAL A 646 9.52 32.13 -2.53
C VAL A 646 8.14 32.66 -2.14
N PHE A 647 7.98 33.16 -0.92
CA PHE A 647 6.71 33.75 -0.49
C PHE A 647 6.35 35.02 -1.26
N GLN A 648 7.33 35.87 -1.59
CA GLN A 648 7.11 37.05 -2.42
C GLN A 648 6.71 36.65 -3.86
N ASP A 649 7.41 35.67 -4.45
CA ASP A 649 7.11 35.16 -5.80
C ASP A 649 5.70 34.57 -5.87
N ARG A 650 5.25 33.87 -4.82
CA ARG A 650 3.86 33.38 -4.71
C ARG A 650 2.84 34.51 -4.79
N GLN A 651 3.12 35.69 -4.23
CA GLN A 651 2.19 36.83 -4.30
C GLN A 651 1.99 37.30 -5.73
N TYR A 652 3.06 37.39 -6.53
CA TYR A 652 2.95 37.75 -7.94
C TYR A 652 2.22 36.69 -8.76
N GLN A 653 2.41 35.40 -8.44
CA GLN A 653 1.68 34.32 -9.09
C GLN A 653 0.19 34.35 -8.75
N ILE A 654 -0.18 34.63 -7.50
CA ILE A 654 -1.57 34.81 -7.06
C ILE A 654 -2.20 35.98 -7.83
N ASP A 655 -1.53 37.15 -7.86
CA ASP A 655 -2.03 38.32 -8.59
C ASP A 655 -2.26 38.02 -10.08
N ALA A 656 -1.26 37.42 -10.73
CA ALA A 656 -1.34 37.09 -12.15
C ALA A 656 -2.42 36.03 -12.43
N ALA A 657 -2.69 35.11 -11.50
CA ALA A 657 -3.79 34.16 -11.60
C ALA A 657 -5.15 34.89 -11.50
N ILE A 658 -5.35 35.71 -10.46
CA ILE A 658 -6.60 36.47 -10.26
C ILE A 658 -6.88 37.35 -11.49
N VAL A 659 -5.89 38.12 -11.95
CA VAL A 659 -6.07 39.02 -13.11
C VAL A 659 -6.41 38.23 -14.37
N ARG A 660 -5.77 37.08 -14.63
CA ARG A 660 -6.10 36.23 -15.80
C ARG A 660 -7.53 35.69 -15.72
N ILE A 661 -7.95 35.20 -14.55
CA ILE A 661 -9.30 34.67 -14.33
C ILE A 661 -10.34 35.79 -14.52
N MET A 662 -10.15 36.92 -13.83
CA MET A 662 -11.07 38.06 -13.91
C MET A 662 -11.15 38.64 -15.33
N LYS A 663 -10.03 38.72 -16.05
CA LYS A 663 -10.02 39.16 -17.45
C LYS A 663 -10.85 38.25 -18.36
N MET A 664 -10.85 36.94 -18.10
CA MET A 664 -11.58 35.93 -18.88
C MET A 664 -13.07 35.88 -18.52
N ARG A 665 -13.40 35.87 -17.22
CA ARG A 665 -14.78 35.73 -16.73
C ARG A 665 -15.56 37.04 -16.70
N LYS A 666 -14.85 38.18 -16.63
CA LYS A 666 -15.35 39.56 -16.45
C LYS A 666 -16.06 39.81 -15.12
N THR A 667 -16.93 38.91 -14.71
CA THR A 667 -17.67 38.99 -13.46
C THR A 667 -17.67 37.62 -12.78
N LEU A 668 -17.33 37.57 -11.49
CA LEU A 668 -17.24 36.30 -10.75
C LEU A 668 -17.54 36.50 -9.27
N SER A 669 -18.22 35.53 -8.64
CA SER A 669 -18.43 35.54 -7.19
C SER A 669 -17.14 35.18 -6.44
N HIS A 670 -17.02 35.61 -5.19
CA HIS A 670 -15.84 35.33 -4.36
C HIS A 670 -15.53 33.84 -4.26
N ASN A 671 -16.53 33.00 -3.96
CA ASN A 671 -16.32 31.56 -3.81
C ASN A 671 -15.85 30.90 -5.12
N LEU A 672 -16.39 31.33 -6.27
CA LEU A 672 -15.96 30.82 -7.57
C LEU A 672 -14.56 31.30 -7.94
N LEU A 673 -14.23 32.57 -7.68
CA LEU A 673 -12.88 33.09 -7.89
C LEU A 673 -11.85 32.33 -7.05
N VAL A 674 -12.15 32.17 -5.76
CA VAL A 674 -11.29 31.43 -4.83
C VAL A 674 -11.07 30.00 -5.30
N SER A 675 -12.14 29.31 -5.73
CA SER A 675 -12.05 27.95 -6.28
C SER A 675 -11.20 27.88 -7.55
N GLU A 676 -11.40 28.79 -8.52
CA GLU A 676 -10.59 28.82 -9.74
C GLU A 676 -9.12 29.16 -9.46
N VAL A 677 -8.84 30.07 -8.51
CA VAL A 677 -7.48 30.39 -8.09
C VAL A 677 -6.80 29.19 -7.45
N TYR A 678 -7.48 28.46 -6.55
CA TYR A 678 -6.94 27.23 -5.95
C TYR A 678 -6.67 26.14 -6.99
N ASN A 679 -7.50 26.02 -8.03
CA ASN A 679 -7.28 25.07 -9.12
C ASN A 679 -6.10 25.46 -10.02
N GLN A 680 -5.83 26.76 -10.18
CA GLN A 680 -4.75 27.25 -11.03
C GLN A 680 -3.39 27.27 -10.33
N LEU A 681 -3.36 27.51 -9.02
CA LEU A 681 -2.13 27.60 -8.25
C LEU A 681 -1.63 26.23 -7.81
N LYS A 682 -0.31 25.99 -7.96
CA LYS A 682 0.34 24.73 -7.60
C LYS A 682 0.86 24.69 -6.16
N PHE A 683 0.41 25.60 -5.29
CA PHE A 683 0.86 25.70 -3.90
C PHE A 683 -0.30 26.16 -2.99
N PRO A 684 -0.24 25.87 -1.67
CA PRO A 684 -1.28 26.27 -0.74
C PRO A 684 -1.27 27.79 -0.52
N VAL A 685 -2.45 28.41 -0.60
CA VAL A 685 -2.66 29.84 -0.31
C VAL A 685 -3.54 29.98 0.92
N LYS A 686 -3.10 30.77 1.90
CA LYS A 686 -3.93 31.06 3.08
C LYS A 686 -5.08 32.01 2.66
N PRO A 687 -6.31 31.79 3.16
CA PRO A 687 -7.44 32.67 2.84
C PRO A 687 -7.18 34.16 3.12
N ALA A 688 -6.46 34.47 4.22
CA ALA A 688 -6.08 35.83 4.58
C ALA A 688 -5.15 36.48 3.54
N ASP A 689 -4.16 35.73 3.03
CA ASP A 689 -3.23 36.22 2.01
C ASP A 689 -3.98 36.49 0.69
N LEU A 690 -4.88 35.59 0.30
CA LEU A 690 -5.70 35.75 -0.90
C LEU A 690 -6.60 36.99 -0.81
N LYS A 691 -7.25 37.21 0.35
CA LYS A 691 -8.06 38.40 0.60
C LYS A 691 -7.23 39.68 0.45
N LYS A 692 -6.03 39.71 1.06
CA LYS A 692 -5.09 40.84 0.94
C LYS A 692 -4.66 41.09 -0.52
N ARG A 693 -4.49 40.04 -1.32
CA ARG A 693 -4.17 40.18 -2.75
C ARG A 693 -5.36 40.72 -3.55
N ILE A 694 -6.57 40.28 -3.28
CA ILE A 694 -7.80 40.82 -3.91
C ILE A 694 -7.94 42.31 -3.58
N GLU A 695 -7.79 42.71 -2.31
CA GLU A 695 -7.82 44.12 -1.89
C GLU A 695 -6.77 44.94 -2.63
N SER A 696 -5.52 44.45 -2.71
CA SER A 696 -4.46 45.11 -3.47
C SER A 696 -4.75 45.22 -4.98
N LEU A 697 -5.52 44.30 -5.57
CA LEU A 697 -5.92 44.38 -6.98
C LEU A 697 -7.09 45.34 -7.20
N ILE A 698 -7.94 45.53 -6.19
CA ILE A 698 -8.99 46.56 -6.20
C ILE A 698 -8.36 47.94 -6.10
N ASP A 699 -7.45 48.14 -5.15
CA ASP A 699 -6.75 49.43 -4.96
C ASP A 699 -5.90 49.84 -6.18
N ARG A 700 -5.54 48.88 -7.04
CA ARG A 700 -4.78 49.09 -8.28
C ARG A 700 -5.67 49.10 -9.53
N ASP A 701 -6.98 49.19 -9.37
CA ASP A 701 -7.98 49.29 -10.45
C ASP A 701 -7.97 48.11 -11.46
N TYR A 702 -7.53 46.91 -11.04
CA TYR A 702 -7.65 45.71 -11.89
C TYR A 702 -9.06 45.09 -11.83
N MET A 703 -9.76 45.29 -10.71
CA MET A 703 -11.10 44.75 -10.44
C MET A 703 -11.82 45.59 -9.38
N GLU A 704 -13.14 45.57 -9.33
CA GLU A 704 -13.95 46.23 -8.29
C GLU A 704 -14.92 45.24 -7.66
N ARG A 705 -15.46 45.59 -6.50
CA ARG A 705 -16.64 44.93 -5.96
C ARG A 705 -17.88 45.42 -6.71
N ASP A 706 -18.80 44.51 -6.95
CA ASP A 706 -20.10 44.87 -7.50
C ASP A 706 -20.85 45.83 -6.56
N LYS A 707 -21.59 46.78 -7.15
CA LYS A 707 -22.29 47.84 -6.42
C LYS A 707 -23.45 47.31 -5.58
N GLU A 708 -24.07 46.21 -6.01
CA GLU A 708 -25.23 45.61 -5.35
C GLU A 708 -24.83 44.40 -4.51
N ASN A 709 -23.73 43.71 -4.87
CA ASN A 709 -23.29 42.50 -4.19
C ASN A 709 -21.79 42.50 -3.81
N PRO A 710 -21.43 42.75 -2.53
CA PRO A 710 -20.04 42.74 -2.07
C PRO A 710 -19.30 41.40 -2.23
N ASN A 711 -20.02 40.30 -2.47
CA ASN A 711 -19.46 38.96 -2.74
C ASN A 711 -19.22 38.69 -4.22
N GLN A 712 -19.36 39.71 -5.07
CA GLN A 712 -19.16 39.64 -6.51
C GLN A 712 -18.12 40.67 -6.92
N TYR A 713 -17.27 40.27 -7.87
CA TYR A 713 -16.22 41.12 -8.39
C TYR A 713 -16.40 41.32 -9.89
N ASN A 714 -16.11 42.52 -10.37
CA ASN A 714 -16.11 42.91 -11.78
C ASN A 714 -14.70 43.32 -12.21
N TYR A 715 -14.29 42.96 -13.41
CA TYR A 715 -12.99 43.30 -13.98
C TYR A 715 -13.05 44.68 -14.67
N ILE A 716 -12.10 45.57 -14.37
CA ILE A 716 -12.16 47.00 -14.77
C ILE A 716 -11.30 47.31 -16.02
N ALA A 717 -10.25 46.53 -16.30
CA ALA A 717 -9.17 46.94 -17.22
C ALA A 717 -9.29 46.50 -18.69
#